data_AF-A0A3L7PMW1-F1
#
_entry.id   AF-A0A3L7PMW1-F1
#
_cell.length_a   1.000
_cell.length_b   1.000
_cell.length_c   1.000
_cell.angle_alpha   90.00
_cell.angle_beta   90.00
_cell.angle_gamma   90.00
#
_symmetry.space_group_name_H-M   'P 1'
#
loop_
_entity.id
_entity.type
_entity.pdbx_description
1 polymer ?
#
loop_
_entity_poly.entity_id
_entity_poly.type
_entity_poly.pdbx_seq_one_letter_code
_entity_poly.pdbx_strand_id
1 'polypeptide(L)'
;MTFFYCAMPSTMRDLQGAFMNRIFISFGLASLTCVATLFAQNPPPVAMRPAQVRRDLIEHATVVVKPGERIEDGAVLVEDGWIRAVGKSGAVIAPAGTNVIDAKGLTLYPGLIDAGLMIDSAAAARAAAEDATHYWNDKVTPQVRVANMATLASGVRKEMRDMGFTVASVNPNSGIFRGESAVVLLANDDRKVEQLTANAGQNISFAHIGDEGPDDSPYPSALMGTMAVIRQGLLDAQWLMQSNAVWKAHPQGNDPPKASAALAALEPAIQGKSVVIFDCNNEQDVLRAAGLVNEFGLKARIIGSGTEFRRLNEVVATRLPIVATFEFPKTPDVSDPRKDESVSLRDLETWALAPRNVKQLLDAGVDVSVGTAKLKNRGDFPARARRAMQSGLSEDELLSCLTTRPAKQLGLSNVVGTIEVGHMANMVLLDGPLFGEKTHVMATMVAGDKVNVYEPVIFGFKGPCTLKSDAIELAGTFDPETKAINFETLAPAVAAADVKVVDVKAADVKAADVKVADVKIADAKAADAKVADTKVADTKVADAKAADVKIADAKAADAKVADAKVADAKPAAAVADAAAKPFEPKKYAAEHVDFDLDRVGFTLPGEALASEGVLRCTAIRIGDRVDGVAQTRDGKSIMFTLTKREVAKPVDAKVADAKAADAKPVDAKIADAKAADAKPVDAKVADAKAADTKPVDAKVADAKASDAKPVDAKVATAATSEKKTEDPLAFIPMVTPLGEYGFEKSPVAQTVLVKNATIWTSGPAGTLKNADLLVVNGKIKAVGANLANIPPDALVIDATNKHVTPGLIDCHSHTGIEGGVNEGTNNDTAECRIGDCIEPDAIGWYRELAGGLTAANQLHGSANPIGGQNSVVKLKWSKSANDFRIEDAIPGIKFALGENVTRPRGRYPNTRMGVEALLRDSFREAREYATKQSDYAALTDEQRAITMAPRRDLQLECLAEILAGKRLIHCHSYRQDEILMLLRLAEEFNFRIGTFQHVLEGYKVADLIAKHGAGASTFSDWWAYKMEVMDAVPFNGAMMHDVGVVVSFNSDSDEMARRLNMEAAKAVKYGDCTAVEALKFVTLNPAKQLRIDKRVGSLEVGKDGDFVIWSGDPLSSFSVADSTWIEGACYYDRANERVLRERDLKLRARLLELAVAEGEKSGNIKTVEPAKVDPAKDVKPAAVPTTLLTRMLDVRREALVDQVRRGRDPDTMGPGDCGCGGSSEGWKILLEEAGK
;
A
#
# COMPACT_ATOMS: atom_id res chain seq x y z
N MET A 1 -38.93 10.06 21.38
CA MET A 1 -40.25 10.73 21.49
C MET A 1 -41.25 10.02 20.57
N THR A 2 -42.51 9.76 20.90
CA THR A 2 -43.26 9.76 22.18
C THR A 2 -44.52 8.91 21.88
N PHE A 3 -44.72 7.79 22.58
CA PHE A 3 -45.83 7.62 23.54
C PHE A 3 -47.15 8.32 23.15
N PHE A 4 -48.21 7.55 22.89
CA PHE A 4 -49.34 7.39 23.82
C PHE A 4 -50.46 6.57 23.15
N TYR A 5 -50.53 5.28 23.48
CA TYR A 5 -51.69 4.43 23.20
C TYR A 5 -52.01 3.64 24.46
N CYS A 6 -53.00 4.09 25.24
CA CYS A 6 -53.52 3.36 26.39
C CYS A 6 -54.93 3.84 26.71
N ALA A 7 -55.93 2.98 26.44
CA ALA A 7 -57.22 2.84 27.13
C ALA A 7 -58.23 2.10 26.23
N MET A 8 -58.62 0.90 26.65
CA MET A 8 -59.78 0.13 26.18
C MET A 8 -61.10 0.76 26.74
N PRO A 9 -62.31 0.53 26.16
CA PRO A 9 -62.96 -0.79 26.23
C PRO A 9 -63.82 -1.25 25.03
N SER A 10 -64.19 -2.53 25.11
CA SER A 10 -64.83 -3.34 24.08
C SER A 10 -66.37 -3.29 24.11
N THR A 11 -66.98 -2.40 23.34
CA THR A 11 -68.41 -2.48 22.97
C THR A 11 -68.65 -1.97 21.54
N MET A 12 -68.21 -2.72 20.53
CA MET A 12 -68.75 -2.71 19.15
C MET A 12 -68.10 -3.84 18.31
N ARG A 13 -68.36 -5.09 18.73
CA ARG A 13 -68.51 -6.16 17.73
C ARG A 13 -69.91 -6.00 17.12
N ASP A 14 -70.07 -6.45 15.88
CA ASP A 14 -71.33 -6.43 15.11
C ASP A 14 -71.85 -5.06 14.62
N LEU A 15 -71.08 -4.34 13.78
CA LEU A 15 -71.66 -3.51 12.69
C LEU A 15 -70.65 -2.94 11.67
N GLN A 16 -69.93 -3.79 10.91
CA GLN A 16 -69.36 -3.36 9.60
C GLN A 16 -68.97 -4.48 8.61
N GLY A 17 -69.57 -5.67 8.71
CA GLY A 17 -69.28 -6.81 7.82
C GLY A 17 -70.00 -6.82 6.46
N ALA A 18 -70.74 -5.77 6.07
CA ALA A 18 -71.80 -5.91 5.06
C ALA A 18 -71.92 -4.79 3.99
N PHE A 19 -70.99 -3.82 3.89
CA PHE A 19 -71.19 -2.66 2.98
C PHE A 19 -70.10 -2.37 1.93
N MET A 20 -68.95 -3.07 1.93
CA MET A 20 -67.90 -2.83 0.90
C MET A 20 -67.81 -3.93 -0.18
N ASN A 21 -68.64 -4.98 -0.11
CA ASN A 21 -68.56 -6.15 -0.99
C ASN A 21 -69.62 -6.17 -2.11
N ARG A 22 -70.09 -4.99 -2.55
CA ARG A 22 -71.26 -4.85 -3.44
C ARG A 22 -71.16 -3.84 -4.59
N ILE A 23 -70.00 -3.21 -4.82
CA ILE A 23 -69.80 -2.23 -5.92
C ILE A 23 -69.02 -2.80 -7.13
N PHE A 24 -68.26 -3.89 -6.97
CA PHE A 24 -67.47 -4.48 -8.07
C PHE A 24 -68.16 -5.61 -8.86
N ILE A 25 -69.42 -5.95 -8.55
CA ILE A 25 -70.17 -7.03 -9.23
C ILE A 25 -71.50 -6.47 -9.78
N SER A 26 -71.42 -5.49 -10.69
CA SER A 26 -72.60 -4.92 -11.40
C SER A 26 -72.30 -4.23 -12.76
N PHE A 27 -71.13 -4.46 -13.36
CA PHE A 27 -70.82 -4.01 -14.74
C PHE A 27 -70.59 -5.20 -15.70
N GLY A 28 -71.47 -6.20 -15.61
CA GLY A 28 -71.52 -7.33 -16.53
C GLY A 28 -72.84 -7.37 -17.31
N LEU A 29 -72.78 -7.86 -18.56
CA LEU A 29 -73.90 -8.16 -19.47
C LEU A 29 -74.71 -6.96 -20.03
N ALA A 30 -74.12 -6.22 -20.98
CA ALA A 30 -74.89 -5.47 -22.00
C ALA A 30 -74.05 -5.10 -23.26
N SER A 31 -73.30 -6.05 -23.84
CA SER A 31 -72.61 -5.86 -25.15
C SER A 31 -72.11 -7.18 -25.75
N LEU A 32 -73.00 -8.18 -25.81
CA LEU A 32 -72.71 -9.46 -26.46
C LEU A 32 -73.54 -9.58 -27.75
N THR A 33 -72.93 -9.31 -28.91
CA THR A 33 -73.09 -9.99 -30.23
C THR A 33 -72.53 -9.15 -31.38
N CYS A 34 -71.95 -9.82 -32.39
CA CYS A 34 -71.47 -9.26 -33.66
C CYS A 34 -70.28 -8.26 -33.60
N VAL A 35 -69.06 -8.76 -33.41
CA VAL A 35 -68.08 -8.93 -34.52
C VAL A 35 -67.20 -10.14 -34.20
N ALA A 36 -67.19 -11.13 -35.10
CA ALA A 36 -66.11 -12.11 -35.20
C ALA A 36 -65.13 -11.65 -36.28
N THR A 37 -63.85 -12.05 -36.14
CA THR A 37 -62.65 -11.64 -36.92
C THR A 37 -62.04 -10.28 -36.57
N LEU A 38 -60.69 -10.28 -36.51
CA LEU A 38 -59.75 -9.17 -36.18
C LEU A 38 -59.81 -8.71 -34.69
N PHE A 39 -58.80 -8.85 -33.84
CA PHE A 39 -57.41 -9.37 -33.97
C PHE A 39 -57.07 -10.31 -32.80
N ALA A 40 -56.52 -11.48 -33.11
CA ALA A 40 -55.75 -12.25 -32.14
C ALA A 40 -54.29 -11.78 -32.17
N GLN A 41 -53.97 -10.72 -31.43
CA GLN A 41 -52.59 -10.46 -31.02
C GLN A 41 -52.40 -11.02 -29.61
N ASN A 42 -52.00 -12.30 -29.55
CA ASN A 42 -51.22 -12.75 -28.41
C ASN A 42 -50.04 -11.77 -28.26
N PRO A 43 -49.69 -11.31 -27.04
CA PRO A 43 -48.34 -10.79 -26.86
C PRO A 43 -47.39 -11.88 -27.35
N PRO A 44 -46.41 -11.58 -28.21
CA PRO A 44 -45.51 -12.61 -28.69
C PRO A 44 -44.89 -13.27 -27.46
N PRO A 45 -44.86 -14.61 -27.38
CA PRO A 45 -44.07 -15.23 -26.34
C PRO A 45 -42.66 -14.67 -26.50
N VAL A 46 -42.15 -14.03 -25.44
CA VAL A 46 -40.71 -13.83 -25.28
C VAL A 46 -40.12 -15.19 -24.92
N ALA A 47 -40.30 -16.14 -25.83
CA ALA A 47 -39.50 -17.33 -25.89
C ALA A 47 -38.06 -16.86 -26.01
N MET A 48 -37.18 -17.44 -25.21
CA MET A 48 -35.75 -17.32 -25.45
C MET A 48 -35.54 -17.78 -26.90
N ARG A 49 -35.28 -16.83 -27.82
CA ARG A 49 -34.83 -17.18 -29.16
C ARG A 49 -33.57 -18.02 -28.96
N PRO A 50 -33.42 -19.19 -29.61
CA PRO A 50 -32.14 -19.89 -29.57
C PRO A 50 -31.07 -18.88 -29.97
N ALA A 51 -30.04 -18.73 -29.14
CA ALA A 51 -28.94 -17.85 -29.45
C ALA A 51 -28.39 -18.26 -30.82
N GLN A 52 -28.16 -17.28 -31.71
CA GLN A 52 -27.44 -17.57 -32.94
C GLN A 52 -26.07 -18.12 -32.54
N VAL A 53 -25.79 -19.36 -32.94
CA VAL A 53 -24.53 -20.05 -32.64
C VAL A 53 -23.39 -19.15 -33.11
N ARG A 54 -22.63 -18.60 -32.17
CA ARG A 54 -21.60 -17.61 -32.49
C ARG A 54 -20.29 -18.34 -32.69
N ARG A 55 -19.79 -18.30 -33.93
CA ARG A 55 -18.51 -18.88 -34.31
C ARG A 55 -17.56 -17.79 -34.78
N ASP A 56 -16.41 -17.69 -34.12
CA ASP A 56 -15.31 -16.83 -34.49
C ASP A 56 -14.04 -17.69 -34.64
N LEU A 57 -13.38 -17.63 -35.80
CA LEU A 57 -12.04 -18.18 -36.01
C LEU A 57 -11.06 -17.01 -36.04
N ILE A 58 -10.12 -16.98 -35.10
CA ILE A 58 -8.95 -16.10 -35.17
C ILE A 58 -7.84 -16.92 -35.82
N GLU A 59 -7.20 -16.40 -36.87
CA GLU A 59 -6.10 -17.09 -37.58
C GLU A 59 -4.92 -16.16 -37.87
N HIS A 60 -3.75 -16.73 -38.19
CA HIS A 60 -2.49 -16.03 -38.46
C HIS A 60 -1.88 -15.22 -37.30
N ALA A 61 -2.43 -15.30 -36.08
CA ALA A 61 -1.83 -14.70 -34.89
C ALA A 61 -0.61 -15.49 -34.40
N THR A 62 0.28 -14.85 -33.65
CA THR A 62 1.16 -15.58 -32.72
C THR A 62 0.33 -15.90 -31.47
N VAL A 63 -0.02 -17.17 -31.25
CA VAL A 63 -0.91 -17.56 -30.15
C VAL A 63 -0.09 -18.02 -28.94
N VAL A 64 -0.15 -17.27 -27.84
CA VAL A 64 0.44 -17.67 -26.55
C VAL A 64 -0.61 -18.50 -25.81
N VAL A 65 -0.44 -19.81 -25.80
CA VAL A 65 -1.39 -20.76 -25.20
C VAL A 65 -1.41 -20.63 -23.68
N LYS A 66 -0.21 -20.54 -23.11
CA LYS A 66 0.08 -20.38 -21.68
C LYS A 66 1.55 -19.93 -21.52
N PRO A 67 2.02 -19.50 -20.34
CA PRO A 67 3.42 -19.13 -20.12
C PRO A 67 4.40 -20.17 -20.68
N GLY A 68 5.35 -19.71 -21.50
CA GLY A 68 6.36 -20.55 -22.17
C GLY A 68 5.87 -21.38 -23.36
N GLU A 69 4.59 -21.37 -23.73
CA GLU A 69 4.04 -22.13 -24.86
C GLU A 69 3.41 -21.21 -25.91
N ARG A 70 4.00 -21.17 -27.11
CA ARG A 70 3.58 -20.30 -28.22
C ARG A 70 3.40 -21.09 -29.52
N ILE A 71 2.40 -20.72 -30.31
CA ILE A 71 2.14 -21.24 -31.66
C ILE A 71 2.32 -20.08 -32.65
N GLU A 72 3.42 -20.12 -33.38
CA GLU A 72 3.65 -19.25 -34.54
C GLU A 72 2.72 -19.63 -35.69
N ASP A 73 2.10 -18.62 -36.33
CA ASP A 73 1.03 -18.78 -37.31
C ASP A 73 -0.08 -19.71 -36.78
N GLY A 74 -0.66 -19.30 -35.64
CA GLY A 74 -1.67 -20.03 -34.89
C GLY A 74 -3.10 -19.59 -35.21
N ALA A 75 -4.04 -20.49 -34.95
CA ALA A 75 -5.46 -20.27 -35.06
C ALA A 75 -6.24 -20.81 -33.84
N VAL A 76 -7.33 -20.12 -33.50
CA VAL A 76 -8.23 -20.41 -32.38
C VAL A 76 -9.67 -20.33 -32.85
N LEU A 77 -10.40 -21.44 -32.74
CA LEU A 77 -11.85 -21.50 -33.00
C LEU A 77 -12.63 -21.33 -31.70
N VAL A 78 -13.45 -20.29 -31.64
CA VAL A 78 -14.41 -20.02 -30.57
C VAL A 78 -15.82 -20.35 -31.05
N GLU A 79 -16.57 -21.11 -30.24
CA GLU A 79 -17.99 -21.40 -30.46
C GLU A 79 -18.77 -21.21 -29.16
N ASP A 80 -19.79 -20.35 -29.20
CA ASP A 80 -20.71 -20.06 -28.08
C ASP A 80 -20.01 -19.67 -26.76
N GLY A 81 -18.90 -18.93 -26.87
CA GLY A 81 -18.11 -18.46 -25.73
C GLY A 81 -17.01 -19.40 -25.26
N TRP A 82 -16.82 -20.56 -25.92
CA TRP A 82 -15.85 -21.58 -25.54
C TRP A 82 -14.84 -21.84 -26.65
N ILE A 83 -13.60 -22.14 -26.27
CA ILE A 83 -12.53 -22.53 -27.19
C ILE A 83 -12.76 -23.99 -27.61
N ARG A 84 -12.93 -24.22 -28.91
CA ARG A 84 -13.21 -25.56 -29.50
C ARG A 84 -11.99 -26.20 -30.15
N ALA A 85 -11.09 -25.40 -30.71
CA ALA A 85 -9.86 -25.87 -31.32
C ALA A 85 -8.78 -24.80 -31.26
N VAL A 86 -7.54 -25.24 -31.06
CA VAL A 86 -6.33 -24.42 -31.04
C VAL A 86 -5.25 -25.20 -31.80
N GLY A 87 -4.48 -24.52 -32.64
CA GLY A 87 -3.45 -25.16 -33.46
C GLY A 87 -2.80 -24.18 -34.42
N LYS A 88 -2.09 -24.68 -35.43
CA LYS A 88 -1.60 -23.85 -36.54
C LYS A 88 -2.74 -23.45 -37.48
N SER A 89 -2.61 -22.27 -38.10
CA SER A 89 -3.46 -21.82 -39.21
C SER A 89 -3.56 -22.91 -40.29
N GLY A 90 -4.77 -23.10 -40.83
CA GLY A 90 -5.06 -24.17 -41.80
C GLY A 90 -5.15 -25.60 -41.23
N ALA A 91 -4.66 -25.86 -40.01
CA ALA A 91 -4.91 -27.13 -39.30
C ALA A 91 -6.20 -27.09 -38.46
N VAL A 92 -6.63 -25.90 -38.04
CA VAL A 92 -7.93 -25.68 -37.37
C VAL A 92 -9.04 -25.59 -38.41
N ILE A 93 -9.95 -26.56 -38.43
CA ILE A 93 -11.08 -26.61 -39.38
C ILE A 93 -12.29 -25.90 -38.77
N ALA A 94 -12.64 -24.73 -39.30
CA ALA A 94 -13.84 -24.00 -38.90
C ALA A 94 -15.11 -24.52 -39.60
N PRO A 95 -16.24 -24.69 -38.87
CA PRO A 95 -17.53 -25.00 -39.49
C PRO A 95 -18.02 -23.89 -40.43
N ALA A 96 -18.89 -24.25 -41.39
CA ALA A 96 -19.55 -23.26 -42.24
C ALA A 96 -20.35 -22.24 -41.40
N GLY A 97 -20.29 -20.96 -41.82
CA GLY A 97 -20.91 -19.84 -41.10
C GLY A 97 -20.04 -19.26 -39.97
N THR A 98 -18.79 -19.69 -39.81
CA THR A 98 -17.82 -19.06 -38.90
C THR A 98 -17.35 -17.72 -39.42
N ASN A 99 -17.33 -16.69 -38.57
CA ASN A 99 -16.71 -15.41 -38.85
C ASN A 99 -15.19 -15.53 -38.70
N VAL A 100 -14.43 -15.19 -39.73
CA VAL A 100 -12.96 -15.30 -39.73
C VAL A 100 -12.32 -13.95 -39.41
N ILE A 101 -11.28 -13.96 -38.59
CA ILE A 101 -10.51 -12.80 -38.14
C ILE A 101 -9.04 -13.08 -38.47
N ASP A 102 -8.55 -12.46 -39.54
CA ASP A 102 -7.11 -12.43 -39.84
C ASP A 102 -6.41 -11.54 -38.80
N ALA A 103 -5.58 -12.16 -37.98
CA ALA A 103 -4.81 -11.53 -36.92
C ALA A 103 -3.30 -11.57 -37.23
N LYS A 104 -2.94 -11.60 -38.52
CA LYS A 104 -1.54 -11.60 -38.97
C LYS A 104 -0.73 -10.43 -38.42
N GLY A 105 0.39 -10.76 -37.78
CA GLY A 105 1.29 -9.79 -37.15
C GLY A 105 0.83 -9.33 -35.75
N LEU A 106 -0.29 -9.86 -35.26
CA LEU A 106 -0.78 -9.64 -33.90
C LEU A 106 -0.44 -10.84 -33.01
N THR A 107 -0.38 -10.60 -31.70
CA THR A 107 -0.13 -11.65 -30.69
C THR A 107 -1.38 -11.83 -29.82
N LEU A 108 -1.85 -13.07 -29.69
CA LEU A 108 -3.04 -13.43 -28.93
C LEU A 108 -2.62 -14.09 -27.61
N TYR A 109 -2.98 -13.47 -26.49
CA TYR A 109 -2.69 -13.95 -25.13
C TYR A 109 -3.98 -14.40 -24.41
N PRO A 110 -3.89 -15.28 -23.39
CA PRO A 110 -5.01 -15.53 -22.50
C PRO A 110 -5.40 -14.23 -21.79
N GLY A 111 -6.71 -14.02 -21.59
CA GLY A 111 -7.22 -12.82 -20.92
C GLY A 111 -6.73 -12.73 -19.48
N LEU A 112 -6.28 -11.54 -19.07
CA LEU A 112 -5.65 -11.35 -17.76
C LEU A 112 -6.70 -11.43 -16.63
N ILE A 113 -6.27 -11.89 -15.47
CA ILE A 113 -7.11 -12.14 -14.29
C ILE A 113 -6.58 -11.32 -13.13
N ASP A 114 -7.40 -10.38 -12.62
CA ASP A 114 -7.07 -9.65 -11.40
C ASP A 114 -7.58 -10.42 -10.17
N ALA A 115 -6.68 -10.90 -9.32
CA ALA A 115 -7.02 -11.64 -8.12
C ALA A 115 -7.35 -10.75 -6.89
N GLY A 116 -7.20 -9.43 -6.99
CA GLY A 116 -7.21 -8.50 -5.84
C GLY A 116 -7.80 -7.11 -6.12
N LEU A 117 -8.67 -6.95 -7.12
CA LEU A 117 -9.35 -5.69 -7.43
C LEU A 117 -10.18 -5.21 -6.23
N MET A 118 -9.77 -4.11 -5.62
CA MET A 118 -10.48 -3.47 -4.50
C MET A 118 -11.53 -2.49 -5.02
N ILE A 119 -12.73 -2.49 -4.40
CA ILE A 119 -13.78 -1.50 -4.64
C ILE A 119 -14.19 -0.80 -3.35
N ASP A 120 -14.67 0.43 -3.48
CA ASP A 120 -15.31 1.15 -2.38
C ASP A 120 -16.58 0.41 -1.93
N SER A 121 -16.58 -0.01 -0.66
CA SER A 121 -17.72 -0.66 -0.01
C SER A 121 -18.29 0.12 1.16
N ALA A 122 -17.89 1.38 1.37
CA ALA A 122 -18.23 2.15 2.57
C ALA A 122 -19.75 2.30 2.77
N ALA A 123 -20.50 2.58 1.69
CA ALA A 123 -21.96 2.70 1.75
C ALA A 123 -22.65 1.37 2.11
N ALA A 124 -22.13 0.23 1.63
CA ALA A 124 -22.68 -1.09 1.94
C ALA A 124 -22.32 -1.54 3.36
N ALA A 125 -21.08 -1.28 3.81
CA ALA A 125 -20.64 -1.52 5.18
C ALA A 125 -21.50 -0.71 6.17
N ARG A 126 -21.73 0.59 5.90
CA ARG A 126 -22.61 1.42 6.71
C ARG A 126 -24.03 0.87 6.79
N ALA A 127 -24.64 0.53 5.66
CA ALA A 127 -25.99 -0.05 5.64
C ALA A 127 -26.05 -1.41 6.39
N ALA A 128 -24.96 -2.17 6.38
CA ALA A 128 -24.84 -3.44 7.10
C ALA A 128 -24.62 -3.28 8.61
N ALA A 129 -24.05 -2.15 9.07
CA ALA A 129 -23.93 -1.78 10.47
C ALA A 129 -25.24 -1.18 11.04
N GLU A 130 -26.02 -0.48 10.20
CA GLU A 130 -27.34 0.05 10.58
C GLU A 130 -28.45 -1.03 10.68
N ASP A 131 -28.18 -2.30 10.31
CA ASP A 131 -29.12 -3.43 10.39
C ASP A 131 -29.39 -3.91 11.83
N ALA A 132 -30.60 -4.33 12.15
CA ALA A 132 -30.97 -4.78 13.52
C ALA A 132 -30.20 -6.03 14.02
N THR A 133 -29.52 -6.76 13.14
CA THR A 133 -28.72 -7.96 13.41
C THR A 133 -27.21 -7.76 13.20
N HIS A 134 -26.75 -6.50 13.10
CA HIS A 134 -25.33 -6.14 13.09
C HIS A 134 -24.57 -6.75 14.28
N TYR A 135 -23.25 -6.91 14.11
CA TYR A 135 -22.35 -7.16 15.23
C TYR A 135 -22.11 -5.86 15.99
N TRP A 136 -21.81 -5.92 17.30
CA TRP A 136 -21.72 -4.72 18.15
C TRP A 136 -20.68 -3.68 17.70
N ASN A 137 -19.72 -4.08 16.86
CA ASN A 137 -18.71 -3.21 16.29
C ASN A 137 -18.99 -2.97 14.80
N ASP A 138 -19.25 -1.72 14.43
CA ASP A 138 -19.62 -1.29 13.07
C ASP A 138 -18.55 -1.55 11.99
N LYS A 139 -17.30 -1.86 12.39
CA LYS A 139 -16.22 -2.26 11.46
C LYS A 139 -16.27 -3.77 11.14
N VAL A 140 -17.23 -4.52 11.69
CA VAL A 140 -17.43 -5.95 11.46
C VAL A 140 -18.66 -6.17 10.58
N THR A 141 -18.45 -6.13 9.26
CA THR A 141 -19.52 -6.24 8.25
C THR A 141 -19.34 -7.43 7.29
N PRO A 142 -19.04 -8.66 7.75
CA PRO A 142 -18.85 -9.84 6.89
C PRO A 142 -20.11 -10.24 6.08
N GLN A 143 -21.29 -9.75 6.48
CA GLN A 143 -22.57 -9.93 5.76
C GLN A 143 -22.68 -9.10 4.47
N VAL A 144 -21.77 -8.14 4.24
CA VAL A 144 -21.66 -7.43 2.95
C VAL A 144 -21.28 -8.43 1.86
N ARG A 145 -21.95 -8.34 0.71
CA ARG A 145 -21.68 -9.20 -0.46
C ARG A 145 -21.47 -8.36 -1.68
N VAL A 146 -20.29 -8.45 -2.29
CA VAL A 146 -20.01 -7.79 -3.58
C VAL A 146 -20.98 -8.27 -4.67
N ALA A 147 -21.41 -9.53 -4.61
CA ALA A 147 -22.43 -10.11 -5.48
C ALA A 147 -23.80 -9.40 -5.43
N ASN A 148 -24.11 -8.68 -4.34
CA ASN A 148 -25.35 -7.93 -4.13
C ASN A 148 -25.18 -6.41 -4.32
N MET A 149 -23.95 -5.92 -4.44
CA MET A 149 -23.66 -4.53 -4.75
C MET A 149 -24.01 -4.27 -6.22
N ALA A 150 -24.27 -3.00 -6.58
CA ALA A 150 -24.52 -2.64 -7.98
C ALA A 150 -23.38 -3.13 -8.88
N THR A 151 -23.70 -3.57 -10.10
CA THR A 151 -22.74 -4.16 -11.04
C THR A 151 -21.48 -3.29 -11.15
N LEU A 152 -20.30 -3.92 -11.00
CA LEU A 152 -18.99 -3.25 -11.04
C LEU A 152 -18.97 -2.21 -12.16
N ALA A 153 -18.80 -0.94 -11.81
CA ALA A 153 -19.15 0.18 -12.69
C ALA A 153 -18.56 0.02 -14.11
N SER A 154 -19.35 0.27 -15.15
CA SER A 154 -18.98 0.02 -16.55
C SER A 154 -17.67 0.71 -16.96
N GLY A 155 -17.38 1.89 -16.41
CA GLY A 155 -16.09 2.59 -16.57
C GLY A 155 -14.90 1.81 -16.00
N VAL A 156 -15.03 1.20 -14.82
CA VAL A 156 -14.00 0.33 -14.23
C VAL A 156 -13.82 -0.94 -15.08
N ARG A 157 -14.92 -1.55 -15.54
CA ARG A 157 -14.83 -2.72 -16.44
C ARG A 157 -14.13 -2.36 -17.76
N LYS A 158 -14.37 -1.16 -18.30
CA LYS A 158 -13.67 -0.66 -19.49
C LYS A 158 -12.18 -0.46 -19.20
N GLU A 159 -11.83 0.30 -18.15
CA GLU A 159 -10.44 0.54 -17.74
C GLU A 159 -9.65 -0.77 -17.59
N MET A 160 -10.24 -1.77 -16.93
CA MET A 160 -9.63 -3.10 -16.76
C MET A 160 -9.43 -3.82 -18.11
N ARG A 161 -10.43 -3.80 -19.00
CA ARG A 161 -10.30 -4.39 -20.36
C ARG A 161 -9.32 -3.67 -21.26
N ASP A 162 -9.20 -2.35 -21.14
CA ASP A 162 -8.23 -1.54 -21.88
C ASP A 162 -6.78 -1.92 -21.50
N MET A 163 -6.58 -2.51 -20.31
CA MET A 163 -5.32 -3.12 -19.86
C MET A 163 -5.21 -4.63 -20.13
N GLY A 164 -6.22 -5.24 -20.77
CA GLY A 164 -6.25 -6.68 -21.12
C GLY A 164 -6.89 -7.61 -20.08
N PHE A 165 -7.42 -7.10 -18.96
CA PHE A 165 -8.12 -7.93 -17.99
C PHE A 165 -9.52 -8.33 -18.45
N THR A 166 -9.84 -9.61 -18.29
CA THR A 166 -11.13 -10.23 -18.67
C THR A 166 -11.91 -10.75 -17.47
N VAL A 167 -11.23 -11.06 -16.36
CA VAL A 167 -11.80 -11.60 -15.13
C VAL A 167 -11.26 -10.81 -13.94
N ALA A 168 -12.08 -10.56 -12.92
CA ALA A 168 -11.62 -9.99 -11.65
C ALA A 168 -12.29 -10.64 -10.44
N SER A 169 -11.49 -10.95 -9.41
CA SER A 169 -11.94 -11.12 -8.03
C SER A 169 -12.13 -9.73 -7.45
N VAL A 170 -13.39 -9.33 -7.24
CA VAL A 170 -13.78 -8.01 -6.75
C VAL A 170 -13.98 -8.08 -5.24
N ASN A 171 -13.22 -7.26 -4.50
CA ASN A 171 -13.10 -7.35 -3.04
C ASN A 171 -13.53 -6.02 -2.37
N PRO A 172 -14.28 -6.07 -1.27
CA PRO A 172 -14.68 -4.89 -0.51
C PRO A 172 -13.50 -4.32 0.30
N ASN A 173 -13.40 -2.99 0.41
CA ASN A 173 -12.28 -2.29 1.03
C ASN A 173 -12.56 -1.66 2.41
N SER A 174 -13.81 -1.66 2.88
CA SER A 174 -14.23 -0.92 4.08
C SER A 174 -14.53 -1.83 5.27
N GLY A 175 -13.95 -1.51 6.43
CA GLY A 175 -14.08 -2.27 7.68
C GLY A 175 -12.86 -3.15 8.01
N ILE A 176 -12.97 -3.86 9.14
CA ILE A 176 -12.05 -4.92 9.58
C ILE A 176 -12.46 -6.23 8.94
N PHE A 177 -13.70 -6.70 9.17
CA PHE A 177 -14.33 -7.74 8.36
C PHE A 177 -15.17 -7.05 7.29
N ARG A 178 -14.75 -7.16 6.02
CA ARG A 178 -15.24 -6.28 4.94
C ARG A 178 -16.33 -6.90 4.07
N GLY A 179 -16.53 -8.22 4.15
CA GLY A 179 -17.55 -8.95 3.39
C GLY A 179 -17.01 -9.94 2.35
N GLU A 180 -17.95 -10.63 1.69
CA GLU A 180 -17.70 -11.65 0.69
C GLU A 180 -17.40 -11.04 -0.68
N SER A 181 -16.25 -11.42 -1.25
CA SER A 181 -15.86 -11.13 -2.64
C SER A 181 -16.66 -11.95 -3.66
N ALA A 182 -16.70 -11.46 -4.89
CA ALA A 182 -17.22 -12.21 -6.05
C ALA A 182 -16.20 -12.22 -7.18
N VAL A 183 -16.13 -13.31 -7.95
CA VAL A 183 -15.39 -13.33 -9.23
C VAL A 183 -16.37 -13.02 -10.36
N VAL A 184 -16.07 -12.00 -11.16
CA VAL A 184 -16.93 -11.52 -12.25
C VAL A 184 -16.21 -11.55 -13.60
N LEU A 185 -16.96 -11.79 -14.67
CA LEU A 185 -16.54 -11.45 -16.02
C LEU A 185 -16.58 -9.93 -16.22
N LEU A 186 -15.51 -9.37 -16.80
CA LEU A 186 -15.43 -7.94 -17.13
C LEU A 186 -16.14 -7.64 -18.47
N ALA A 187 -17.36 -8.15 -18.63
CA ALA A 187 -18.15 -8.00 -19.86
C ALA A 187 -18.58 -6.55 -20.12
N ASN A 188 -18.95 -6.24 -21.37
CA ASN A 188 -19.45 -4.91 -21.72
C ASN A 188 -20.92 -4.73 -21.30
N ASP A 189 -21.77 -5.70 -21.66
CA ASP A 189 -23.20 -5.73 -21.34
C ASP A 189 -23.42 -6.02 -19.84
N ASP A 190 -24.08 -5.11 -19.12
CA ASP A 190 -24.43 -5.29 -17.69
C ASP A 190 -25.26 -6.56 -17.44
N ARG A 191 -26.04 -7.03 -18.43
CA ARG A 191 -26.82 -8.26 -18.35
C ARG A 191 -25.98 -9.53 -18.51
N LYS A 192 -24.71 -9.38 -18.92
CA LYS A 192 -23.71 -10.45 -19.06
C LYS A 192 -22.53 -10.29 -18.09
N VAL A 193 -22.64 -9.44 -17.06
CA VAL A 193 -21.69 -9.46 -15.93
C VAL A 193 -22.01 -10.69 -15.08
N GLU A 194 -21.67 -11.85 -15.62
CA GLU A 194 -21.89 -13.15 -15.00
C GLU A 194 -20.89 -13.33 -13.85
N GLN A 195 -21.42 -13.76 -12.70
CA GLN A 195 -20.62 -14.10 -11.54
C GLN A 195 -20.11 -15.53 -11.74
N LEU A 196 -18.83 -15.67 -12.10
CA LEU A 196 -18.17 -16.98 -12.14
C LEU A 196 -18.16 -17.64 -10.76
N THR A 197 -18.13 -16.85 -9.69
CA THR A 197 -18.29 -17.32 -8.30
C THR A 197 -18.84 -16.20 -7.41
N ALA A 198 -19.99 -16.43 -6.77
CA ALA A 198 -20.64 -15.45 -5.90
C ALA A 198 -20.07 -15.36 -4.47
N ASN A 199 -19.23 -16.33 -4.07
CA ASN A 199 -18.53 -16.37 -2.78
C ASN A 199 -17.06 -16.75 -3.01
N ALA A 200 -16.27 -15.75 -3.41
CA ALA A 200 -14.85 -15.91 -3.74
C ALA A 200 -13.91 -15.83 -2.51
N GLY A 201 -14.46 -15.41 -1.37
CA GLY A 201 -13.78 -15.37 -0.08
C GLY A 201 -14.25 -14.25 0.84
N GLN A 202 -14.09 -14.42 2.15
CA GLN A 202 -14.35 -13.40 3.18
C GLN A 202 -13.13 -12.51 3.37
N ASN A 203 -13.31 -11.19 3.43
CA ASN A 203 -12.19 -10.25 3.51
C ASN A 203 -11.98 -9.75 4.95
N ILE A 204 -10.73 -9.82 5.40
CA ILE A 204 -10.28 -9.32 6.71
C ILE A 204 -9.11 -8.37 6.51
N SER A 205 -9.01 -7.30 7.30
CA SER A 205 -7.90 -6.35 7.28
C SER A 205 -7.46 -5.96 8.68
N PHE A 206 -6.17 -5.68 8.82
CA PHE A 206 -5.54 -5.14 10.04
C PHE A 206 -5.69 -3.61 10.19
N ALA A 207 -6.63 -3.01 9.44
CA ALA A 207 -6.91 -1.58 9.49
C ALA A 207 -7.30 -1.10 10.89
N HIS A 208 -6.70 0.01 11.33
CA HIS A 208 -6.91 0.67 12.61
C HIS A 208 -6.71 2.18 12.43
N ILE A 209 -7.22 3.00 13.35
CA ILE A 209 -7.08 4.47 13.32
C ILE A 209 -5.96 4.82 14.32
N GLY A 210 -4.71 4.80 13.85
CA GLY A 210 -3.53 5.02 14.71
C GLY A 210 -3.55 6.37 15.45
N ASP A 211 -2.53 6.62 16.28
CA ASP A 211 -2.45 7.68 17.30
C ASP A 211 -2.71 9.16 16.84
N GLU A 212 -2.98 9.41 15.56
CA GLU A 212 -3.39 10.71 15.00
C GLU A 212 -4.92 10.87 14.79
N GLY A 213 -5.74 9.86 15.13
CA GLY A 213 -7.20 10.00 15.14
C GLY A 213 -7.68 11.02 16.20
N PRO A 214 -8.74 11.81 15.94
CA PRO A 214 -9.35 12.64 16.99
C PRO A 214 -9.86 11.76 18.15
N ASP A 215 -9.89 12.31 19.37
CA ASP A 215 -10.28 11.57 20.60
C ASP A 215 -11.65 10.87 20.53
N ASP A 216 -12.54 11.27 19.60
CA ASP A 216 -13.84 10.66 19.32
C ASP A 216 -13.78 9.45 18.35
N SER A 217 -12.60 8.94 18.01
CA SER A 217 -12.44 7.83 17.05
C SER A 217 -13.05 6.53 17.60
N PRO A 218 -13.87 5.79 16.83
CA PRO A 218 -14.52 4.58 17.33
C PRO A 218 -13.55 3.39 17.39
N TYR A 219 -13.66 2.58 18.44
CA TYR A 219 -12.87 1.36 18.68
C TYR A 219 -12.85 0.42 17.46
N PRO A 220 -11.71 -0.17 17.08
CA PRO A 220 -10.36 0.03 17.63
C PRO A 220 -9.61 1.20 16.99
N SER A 221 -8.70 1.80 17.75
CA SER A 221 -7.67 2.75 17.30
C SER A 221 -6.33 2.09 17.03
N ALA A 222 -5.94 1.09 17.82
CA ALA A 222 -4.64 0.44 17.71
C ALA A 222 -4.72 -0.94 17.02
N LEU A 223 -3.60 -1.39 16.46
CA LEU A 223 -3.48 -2.71 15.82
C LEU A 223 -3.87 -3.85 16.78
N MET A 224 -3.51 -3.75 18.05
CA MET A 224 -3.89 -4.68 19.12
C MET A 224 -5.40 -4.80 19.30
N GLY A 225 -6.14 -3.68 19.17
CA GLY A 225 -7.60 -3.65 19.22
C GLY A 225 -8.21 -4.31 17.98
N THR A 226 -7.64 -4.08 16.80
CA THR A 226 -8.06 -4.78 15.58
C THR A 226 -7.80 -6.28 15.67
N MET A 227 -6.66 -6.71 16.21
CA MET A 227 -6.37 -8.13 16.48
C MET A 227 -7.36 -8.74 17.49
N ALA A 228 -7.74 -8.00 18.53
CA ALA A 228 -8.78 -8.42 19.47
C ALA A 228 -10.17 -8.54 18.81
N VAL A 229 -10.58 -7.57 17.99
CA VAL A 229 -11.85 -7.62 17.23
C VAL A 229 -11.89 -8.82 16.28
N ILE A 230 -10.81 -9.09 15.55
CA ILE A 230 -10.74 -10.25 14.64
C ILE A 230 -10.89 -11.54 15.44
N ARG A 231 -10.12 -11.70 16.53
CA ARG A 231 -10.14 -12.91 17.35
C ARG A 231 -11.48 -13.12 18.06
N GLN A 232 -12.06 -12.08 18.66
CA GLN A 232 -13.37 -12.17 19.32
C GLN A 232 -14.51 -12.41 18.31
N GLY A 233 -14.47 -11.78 17.13
CA GLY A 233 -15.47 -12.00 16.08
C GLY A 233 -15.48 -13.44 15.55
N LEU A 234 -14.31 -14.06 15.39
CA LEU A 234 -14.19 -15.47 15.02
C LEU A 234 -14.67 -16.42 16.13
N LEU A 235 -14.31 -16.14 17.40
CA LEU A 235 -14.81 -16.89 18.56
C LEU A 235 -16.33 -16.78 18.71
N ASP A 236 -16.90 -15.59 18.52
CA ASP A 236 -18.34 -15.34 18.60
C ASP A 236 -19.12 -16.07 17.50
N ALA A 237 -18.56 -16.13 16.29
CA ALA A 237 -19.15 -16.88 15.19
C ALA A 237 -19.05 -18.41 15.39
N GLN A 238 -17.93 -18.91 15.94
CA GLN A 238 -17.81 -20.31 16.35
C GLN A 238 -18.85 -20.66 17.44
N TRP A 239 -18.96 -19.81 18.46
CA TRP A 239 -19.93 -19.97 19.54
C TRP A 239 -21.36 -19.95 19.02
N LEU A 240 -21.74 -18.95 18.20
CA LEU A 240 -23.10 -18.86 17.65
C LEU A 240 -23.46 -20.08 16.79
N MET A 241 -22.53 -20.55 15.95
CA MET A 241 -22.72 -21.75 15.12
C MET A 241 -22.99 -23.00 15.99
N GLN A 242 -22.18 -23.22 17.03
CA GLN A 242 -22.32 -24.34 17.96
C GLN A 242 -23.61 -24.24 18.78
N SER A 243 -23.90 -23.07 19.36
CA SER A 243 -25.12 -22.80 20.12
C SER A 243 -26.38 -22.99 19.28
N ASN A 244 -26.38 -22.54 18.03
CA ASN A 244 -27.49 -22.77 17.09
C ASN A 244 -27.70 -24.26 16.81
N ALA A 245 -26.64 -25.08 16.75
CA ALA A 245 -26.77 -26.52 16.58
C ALA A 245 -27.37 -27.19 17.82
N VAL A 246 -26.88 -26.87 19.02
CA VAL A 246 -27.41 -27.38 20.29
C VAL A 246 -28.86 -26.96 20.49
N TRP A 247 -29.20 -25.68 20.30
CA TRP A 247 -30.56 -25.17 20.48
C TRP A 247 -31.57 -25.81 19.50
N LYS A 248 -31.18 -26.06 18.24
CA LYS A 248 -32.04 -26.75 17.26
C LYS A 248 -32.34 -28.20 17.63
N ALA A 249 -31.37 -28.90 18.24
CA ALA A 249 -31.53 -30.28 18.69
C ALA A 249 -32.21 -30.40 20.07
N HIS A 250 -31.91 -29.45 20.96
CA HIS A 250 -32.26 -29.46 22.38
C HIS A 250 -32.74 -28.06 22.83
N PRO A 251 -33.90 -27.57 22.35
CA PRO A 251 -34.39 -26.22 22.69
C PRO A 251 -34.90 -26.10 24.14
N GLN A 252 -35.07 -27.21 24.84
CA GLN A 252 -35.59 -27.26 26.21
C GLN A 252 -34.44 -26.98 27.19
N GLY A 253 -34.54 -25.90 27.95
CA GLY A 253 -33.50 -25.48 28.91
C GLY A 253 -32.37 -24.64 28.30
N ASN A 254 -32.45 -24.28 27.02
CA ASN A 254 -31.51 -23.37 26.36
C ASN A 254 -32.27 -22.15 25.80
N ASP A 255 -31.83 -20.94 26.14
CA ASP A 255 -32.37 -19.72 25.54
C ASP A 255 -32.00 -19.65 24.05
N PRO A 256 -32.92 -19.17 23.17
CA PRO A 256 -32.64 -19.03 21.75
C PRO A 256 -31.48 -18.05 21.50
N PRO A 257 -30.42 -18.44 20.78
CA PRO A 257 -29.32 -17.54 20.44
C PRO A 257 -29.82 -16.30 19.68
N LYS A 258 -29.33 -15.11 20.05
CA LYS A 258 -29.65 -13.87 19.33
C LYS A 258 -29.12 -13.98 17.89
N ALA A 259 -30.00 -13.81 16.91
CA ALA A 259 -29.61 -13.79 15.51
C ALA A 259 -28.64 -12.63 15.20
N SER A 260 -27.57 -12.93 14.46
CA SER A 260 -26.67 -11.94 13.89
C SER A 260 -26.31 -12.32 12.46
N ALA A 261 -26.64 -11.47 11.48
CA ALA A 261 -26.26 -11.71 10.09
C ALA A 261 -24.74 -11.70 9.91
N ALA A 262 -24.03 -10.85 10.67
CA ALA A 262 -22.57 -10.76 10.66
C ALA A 262 -21.91 -12.08 11.08
N LEU A 263 -22.25 -12.60 12.26
CA LEU A 263 -21.64 -13.84 12.76
C LEU A 263 -22.01 -15.06 11.89
N ALA A 264 -23.26 -15.13 11.40
CA ALA A 264 -23.68 -16.18 10.47
C ALA A 264 -22.91 -16.16 9.13
N ALA A 265 -22.51 -14.99 8.64
CA ALA A 265 -21.71 -14.85 7.42
C ALA A 265 -20.26 -15.34 7.56
N LEU A 266 -19.78 -15.62 8.77
CA LEU A 266 -18.45 -16.18 9.04
C LEU A 266 -18.45 -17.72 9.16
N GLU A 267 -19.62 -18.37 9.31
CA GLU A 267 -19.72 -19.84 9.40
C GLU A 267 -19.02 -20.58 8.23
N PRO A 268 -19.11 -20.15 6.95
CA PRO A 268 -18.42 -20.82 5.85
C PRO A 268 -16.89 -20.75 5.95
N ALA A 269 -16.34 -19.66 6.48
CA ALA A 269 -14.90 -19.50 6.67
C ALA A 269 -14.38 -20.41 7.80
N ILE A 270 -15.10 -20.44 8.94
CA ILE A 270 -14.82 -21.30 10.09
C ILE A 270 -14.91 -22.79 9.72
N GLN A 271 -15.84 -23.17 8.86
CA GLN A 271 -15.99 -24.54 8.36
C GLN A 271 -14.99 -24.90 7.23
N GLY A 272 -14.07 -23.99 6.85
CA GLY A 272 -13.14 -24.19 5.74
C GLY A 272 -13.82 -24.38 4.38
N LYS A 273 -15.05 -23.86 4.21
CA LYS A 273 -15.85 -23.90 2.98
C LYS A 273 -15.68 -22.64 2.12
N SER A 274 -15.34 -21.51 2.73
CA SER A 274 -14.90 -20.29 2.05
C SER A 274 -13.44 -19.96 2.42
N VAL A 275 -12.76 -19.23 1.54
CA VAL A 275 -11.38 -18.76 1.73
C VAL A 275 -11.40 -17.41 2.43
N VAL A 276 -10.50 -17.18 3.38
CA VAL A 276 -10.28 -15.87 4.00
C VAL A 276 -9.20 -15.11 3.23
N ILE A 277 -9.44 -13.85 2.94
CA ILE A 277 -8.56 -12.95 2.21
C ILE A 277 -8.06 -11.90 3.20
N PHE A 278 -6.78 -11.95 3.58
CA PHE A 278 -6.20 -10.99 4.49
C PHE A 278 -5.51 -9.84 3.71
N ASP A 279 -6.00 -8.62 3.90
CA ASP A 279 -5.38 -7.40 3.38
C ASP A 279 -4.30 -6.89 4.33
N CYS A 280 -3.03 -7.16 3.98
CA CYS A 280 -1.85 -6.97 4.84
C CYS A 280 -1.09 -5.69 4.49
N ASN A 281 -0.81 -4.82 5.45
CA ASN A 281 -0.16 -3.53 5.21
C ASN A 281 1.37 -3.61 5.18
N ASN A 282 1.94 -4.67 5.77
CA ASN A 282 3.37 -4.96 5.77
C ASN A 282 3.63 -6.48 5.89
N GLU A 283 4.90 -6.85 5.94
CA GLU A 283 5.38 -8.22 6.11
C GLU A 283 4.97 -8.86 7.46
N GLN A 284 4.84 -8.09 8.54
CA GLN A 284 4.41 -8.60 9.85
C GLN A 284 2.92 -8.99 9.83
N ASP A 285 2.07 -8.24 9.12
CA ASP A 285 0.66 -8.58 8.91
C ASP A 285 0.48 -9.95 8.20
N VAL A 286 1.41 -10.34 7.32
CA VAL A 286 1.41 -11.68 6.70
C VAL A 286 1.63 -12.77 7.75
N LEU A 287 2.52 -12.51 8.73
CA LEU A 287 2.78 -13.43 9.84
C LEU A 287 1.63 -13.44 10.86
N ARG A 288 0.96 -12.30 11.09
CA ARG A 288 -0.28 -12.22 11.89
C ARG A 288 -1.42 -13.01 11.26
N ALA A 289 -1.60 -12.88 9.94
CA ALA A 289 -2.57 -13.65 9.17
C ALA A 289 -2.27 -15.16 9.27
N ALA A 290 -1.01 -15.58 9.13
CA ALA A 290 -0.60 -16.97 9.32
C ALA A 290 -0.85 -17.46 10.77
N GLY A 291 -0.64 -16.60 11.78
CA GLY A 291 -1.00 -16.87 13.17
C GLY A 291 -2.50 -17.16 13.35
N LEU A 292 -3.37 -16.29 12.81
CA LEU A 292 -4.83 -16.47 12.84
C LEU A 292 -5.30 -17.69 12.05
N VAL A 293 -4.67 -17.98 10.90
CA VAL A 293 -4.91 -19.20 10.12
C VAL A 293 -4.64 -20.45 10.96
N ASN A 294 -3.54 -20.48 11.71
CA ASN A 294 -3.20 -21.59 12.60
C ASN A 294 -4.09 -21.64 13.84
N GLU A 295 -4.46 -20.50 14.43
CA GLU A 295 -5.31 -20.40 15.62
C GLU A 295 -6.75 -20.89 15.35
N PHE A 296 -7.30 -20.62 14.15
CA PHE A 296 -8.69 -20.91 13.80
C PHE A 296 -8.88 -21.98 12.71
N GLY A 297 -7.81 -22.55 12.16
CA GLY A 297 -7.89 -23.60 11.12
C GLY A 297 -8.41 -23.10 9.76
N LEU A 298 -8.19 -21.82 9.45
CA LEU A 298 -8.77 -21.15 8.27
C LEU A 298 -8.06 -21.58 6.97
N LYS A 299 -8.81 -21.60 5.85
CA LYS A 299 -8.20 -21.56 4.52
C LYS A 299 -8.01 -20.11 4.12
N ALA A 300 -6.82 -19.69 3.71
CA ALA A 300 -6.56 -18.29 3.42
C ALA A 300 -5.66 -18.02 2.20
N ARG A 301 -5.75 -16.79 1.71
CA ARG A 301 -4.79 -16.12 0.80
C ARG A 301 -4.56 -14.69 1.26
N ILE A 302 -3.44 -14.10 0.83
CA ILE A 302 -2.99 -12.77 1.24
C ILE A 302 -3.17 -11.79 0.08
N ILE A 303 -3.62 -10.56 0.35
CA ILE A 303 -3.35 -9.40 -0.50
C ILE A 303 -2.15 -8.68 0.11
N GLY A 304 -1.04 -8.70 -0.64
CA GLY A 304 0.28 -8.34 -0.16
C GLY A 304 0.50 -6.83 0.04
N SER A 305 1.50 -6.50 0.83
CA SER A 305 1.98 -5.13 1.09
C SER A 305 2.93 -4.62 0.00
N GLY A 306 3.64 -5.52 -0.68
CA GLY A 306 4.77 -5.17 -1.54
C GLY A 306 6.13 -5.12 -0.82
N THR A 307 6.17 -5.48 0.46
CA THR A 307 7.36 -5.44 1.33
C THR A 307 7.79 -6.83 1.85
N GLU A 308 7.16 -7.91 1.37
CA GLU A 308 7.35 -9.28 1.84
C GLU A 308 8.81 -9.75 1.78
N PHE A 309 9.58 -9.28 0.79
CA PHE A 309 11.01 -9.55 0.65
C PHE A 309 11.86 -9.22 1.88
N ARG A 310 11.43 -8.28 2.74
CA ARG A 310 12.14 -7.90 3.97
C ARG A 310 12.27 -9.05 4.99
N ARG A 311 11.30 -9.97 5.00
CA ARG A 311 11.28 -11.19 5.83
C ARG A 311 10.90 -12.42 4.99
N LEU A 312 11.49 -12.51 3.79
CA LEU A 312 11.19 -13.51 2.76
C LEU A 312 11.13 -14.95 3.31
N ASN A 313 12.10 -15.35 4.14
CA ASN A 313 12.16 -16.70 4.72
C ASN A 313 10.95 -17.03 5.60
N GLU A 314 10.46 -16.07 6.40
CA GLU A 314 9.29 -16.24 7.26
C GLU A 314 8.00 -16.22 6.44
N VAL A 315 7.91 -15.33 5.44
CA VAL A 315 6.78 -15.31 4.49
C VAL A 315 6.65 -16.64 3.75
N VAL A 316 7.76 -17.19 3.24
CA VAL A 316 7.81 -18.52 2.59
C VAL A 316 7.36 -19.63 3.54
N ALA A 317 7.75 -19.56 4.82
CA ALA A 317 7.36 -20.54 5.84
C ALA A 317 5.84 -20.56 6.10
N THR A 318 5.11 -19.47 5.85
CA THR A 318 3.63 -19.44 5.96
C THR A 318 2.93 -20.34 4.94
N ARG A 319 3.54 -20.56 3.77
CA ARG A 319 2.97 -21.27 2.61
C ARG A 319 1.65 -20.69 2.07
N LEU A 320 1.28 -19.46 2.44
CA LEU A 320 0.05 -18.81 1.98
C LEU A 320 0.23 -18.28 0.55
N PRO A 321 -0.76 -18.43 -0.36
CA PRO A 321 -0.76 -17.76 -1.65
C PRO A 321 -0.87 -16.24 -1.49
N ILE A 322 -0.16 -15.48 -2.32
CA ILE A 322 -0.07 -14.01 -2.23
C ILE A 322 -0.53 -13.37 -3.53
N VAL A 323 -1.48 -12.45 -3.45
CA VAL A 323 -1.78 -11.47 -4.50
C VAL A 323 -0.88 -10.26 -4.24
N ALA A 324 0.28 -10.20 -4.89
CA ALA A 324 1.26 -9.14 -4.68
C ALA A 324 0.85 -7.85 -5.39
N THR A 325 1.17 -6.71 -4.76
CA THR A 325 0.90 -5.38 -5.32
C THR A 325 2.08 -4.85 -6.15
N PHE A 326 1.76 -3.97 -7.10
CA PHE A 326 2.69 -3.15 -7.87
C PHE A 326 2.67 -1.65 -7.48
N GLU A 327 2.04 -1.31 -6.35
CA GLU A 327 2.15 0.02 -5.72
C GLU A 327 3.53 0.17 -5.04
N PHE A 328 4.56 0.39 -5.84
CA PHE A 328 5.92 0.60 -5.33
C PHE A 328 6.05 1.95 -4.60
N PRO A 329 6.91 2.05 -3.57
CA PRO A 329 7.24 3.33 -2.94
C PRO A 329 7.64 4.39 -3.96
N LYS A 330 7.30 5.65 -3.68
CA LYS A 330 7.84 6.78 -4.45
C LYS A 330 9.34 6.91 -4.17
N THR A 331 10.08 7.45 -5.14
CA THR A 331 11.47 7.87 -4.95
C THR A 331 11.57 8.80 -3.74
N PRO A 332 12.40 8.49 -2.72
CA PRO A 332 12.56 9.34 -1.55
C PRO A 332 13.05 10.74 -1.95
N ASP A 333 12.43 11.77 -1.38
CA ASP A 333 12.81 13.15 -1.65
C ASP A 333 14.03 13.53 -0.80
N VAL A 334 15.20 13.44 -1.41
CA VAL A 334 16.51 13.74 -0.78
C VAL A 334 17.12 15.04 -1.34
N SER A 335 16.26 15.97 -1.78
CA SER A 335 16.65 17.25 -2.40
C SER A 335 17.25 18.29 -1.43
N ASP A 336 17.04 18.13 -0.14
CA ASP A 336 17.50 19.01 0.95
C ASP A 336 18.10 18.12 2.07
N PRO A 337 19.29 18.46 2.62
CA PRO A 337 19.87 17.78 3.78
C PRO A 337 18.91 17.44 4.93
N ARG A 338 17.91 18.27 5.22
CA ARG A 338 16.91 17.96 6.27
C ARG A 338 15.99 16.80 5.91
N LYS A 339 15.65 16.68 4.63
CA LYS A 339 14.84 15.56 4.12
C LYS A 339 15.70 14.31 4.01
N ASP A 340 16.95 14.45 3.57
CA ASP A 340 17.95 13.37 3.61
C ASP A 340 18.08 12.79 5.04
N GLU A 341 18.32 13.62 6.06
CA GLU A 341 18.39 13.18 7.48
C GLU A 341 17.09 12.49 7.97
N SER A 342 15.94 12.72 7.33
CA SER A 342 14.65 12.07 7.68
C SER A 342 14.39 10.73 6.99
N VAL A 343 15.15 10.36 5.96
CA VAL A 343 14.98 9.09 5.22
C VAL A 343 15.92 8.03 5.79
N SER A 344 15.36 6.94 6.32
CA SER A 344 16.15 5.83 6.89
C SER A 344 16.83 4.99 5.81
N LEU A 345 17.83 4.18 6.19
CA LEU A 345 18.40 3.20 5.25
C LEU A 345 17.35 2.16 4.81
N ARG A 346 16.47 1.72 5.74
CA ARG A 346 15.38 0.76 5.44
C ARG A 346 14.44 1.30 4.37
N ASP A 347 14.15 2.60 4.35
CA ASP A 347 13.28 3.22 3.35
C ASP A 347 13.93 3.26 1.95
N LEU A 348 15.21 3.62 1.88
CA LEU A 348 15.99 3.63 0.63
C LEU A 348 16.11 2.23 0.04
N GLU A 349 16.45 1.23 0.86
CA GLU A 349 16.50 -0.17 0.42
C GLU A 349 15.12 -0.67 0.01
N THR A 350 14.06 -0.30 0.74
CA THR A 350 12.70 -0.70 0.40
C THR A 350 12.27 -0.14 -0.94
N TRP A 351 12.51 1.15 -1.21
CA TRP A 351 12.22 1.78 -2.49
C TRP A 351 12.96 1.10 -3.64
N ALA A 352 14.25 0.80 -3.46
CA ALA A 352 15.07 0.16 -4.49
C ALA A 352 14.64 -1.29 -4.78
N LEU A 353 14.30 -2.07 -3.73
CA LEU A 353 14.00 -3.49 -3.84
C LEU A 353 12.53 -3.83 -4.12
N ALA A 354 11.56 -2.97 -3.78
CA ALA A 354 10.13 -3.27 -3.96
C ALA A 354 9.72 -3.71 -5.38
N PRO A 355 10.28 -3.16 -6.48
CA PRO A 355 10.03 -3.68 -7.84
C PRO A 355 10.44 -5.13 -8.08
N ARG A 356 11.29 -5.71 -7.22
CA ARG A 356 11.77 -7.11 -7.28
C ARG A 356 10.95 -8.07 -6.43
N ASN A 357 10.08 -7.58 -5.55
CA ASN A 357 9.36 -8.39 -4.57
C ASN A 357 8.69 -9.63 -5.19
N VAL A 358 8.00 -9.45 -6.32
CA VAL A 358 7.36 -10.57 -7.06
C VAL A 358 8.39 -11.59 -7.56
N LYS A 359 9.53 -11.15 -8.12
CA LYS A 359 10.58 -12.05 -8.58
C LYS A 359 11.22 -12.82 -7.42
N GLN A 360 11.48 -12.15 -6.30
CA GLN A 360 12.03 -12.77 -5.08
C GLN A 360 11.08 -13.80 -4.47
N LEU A 361 9.78 -13.51 -4.42
CA LEU A 361 8.75 -14.45 -3.97
C LEU A 361 8.63 -15.66 -4.91
N LEU A 362 8.69 -15.45 -6.23
CA LEU A 362 8.67 -16.53 -7.23
C LEU A 362 9.90 -17.45 -7.12
N ASP A 363 11.10 -16.87 -6.99
CA ASP A 363 12.36 -17.61 -6.82
C ASP A 363 12.39 -18.42 -5.52
N ALA A 364 11.73 -17.91 -4.47
CA ALA A 364 11.55 -18.62 -3.21
C ALA A 364 10.39 -19.66 -3.23
N GLY A 365 9.71 -19.84 -4.36
CA GLY A 365 8.68 -20.87 -4.56
C GLY A 365 7.27 -20.50 -4.07
N VAL A 366 6.99 -19.21 -3.80
CA VAL A 366 5.67 -18.76 -3.34
C VAL A 366 4.64 -18.79 -4.49
N ASP A 367 3.38 -19.09 -4.16
CA ASP A 367 2.27 -19.00 -5.11
C ASP A 367 1.81 -17.54 -5.25
N VAL A 368 2.45 -16.80 -6.17
CA VAL A 368 2.20 -15.37 -6.39
C VAL A 368 1.26 -15.12 -7.58
N SER A 369 0.23 -14.31 -7.40
CA SER A 369 -0.47 -13.62 -8.49
C SER A 369 -0.26 -12.10 -8.37
N VAL A 370 -0.54 -11.35 -9.44
CA VAL A 370 -0.48 -9.88 -9.45
C VAL A 370 -1.74 -9.29 -10.10
N GLY A 371 -2.00 -8.02 -9.83
CA GLY A 371 -3.14 -7.29 -10.38
C GLY A 371 -3.12 -5.83 -9.94
N THR A 372 -4.27 -5.19 -9.93
CA THR A 372 -4.41 -3.77 -9.55
C THR A 372 -4.55 -3.53 -8.04
N ALA A 373 -4.40 -4.58 -7.23
CA ALA A 373 -4.45 -4.51 -5.77
C ALA A 373 -3.57 -3.38 -5.20
N LYS A 374 -4.16 -2.55 -4.33
CA LYS A 374 -3.56 -1.38 -3.66
C LYS A 374 -3.05 -0.23 -4.55
N LEU A 375 -3.16 -0.32 -5.88
CA LEU A 375 -2.78 0.79 -6.76
C LEU A 375 -3.65 2.02 -6.49
N LYS A 376 -3.02 3.19 -6.34
CA LYS A 376 -3.74 4.47 -6.22
C LYS A 376 -4.47 4.87 -7.51
N ASN A 377 -3.92 4.47 -8.65
CA ASN A 377 -4.52 4.59 -9.97
C ASN A 377 -4.36 3.26 -10.71
N ARG A 378 -5.46 2.62 -11.13
CA ARG A 378 -5.39 1.30 -11.78
C ARG A 378 -4.72 1.39 -13.15
N GLY A 379 -4.97 2.47 -13.90
CA GLY A 379 -4.30 2.75 -15.18
C GLY A 379 -2.77 2.83 -15.14
N ASP A 380 -2.13 2.98 -13.96
CA ASP A 380 -0.68 2.90 -13.81
C ASP A 380 -0.16 1.45 -14.02
N PHE A 381 -1.01 0.43 -13.89
CA PHE A 381 -0.60 -0.99 -13.83
C PHE A 381 0.37 -1.42 -14.95
N PRO A 382 0.15 -1.12 -16.24
CA PRO A 382 1.09 -1.49 -17.31
C PRO A 382 2.48 -0.88 -17.15
N ALA A 383 2.58 0.36 -16.64
CA ALA A 383 3.85 1.01 -16.37
C ALA A 383 4.57 0.40 -15.17
N ARG A 384 3.82 -0.02 -14.13
CA ARG A 384 4.40 -0.72 -12.97
C ARG A 384 4.85 -2.15 -13.32
N ALA A 385 4.07 -2.85 -14.14
CA ALA A 385 4.44 -4.16 -14.69
C ALA A 385 5.74 -4.09 -15.50
N ARG A 386 5.89 -3.07 -16.38
CA ARG A 386 7.18 -2.78 -17.05
C ARG A 386 8.33 -2.54 -16.07
N ARG A 387 8.12 -1.78 -14.98
CA ARG A 387 9.15 -1.53 -13.96
C ARG A 387 9.56 -2.82 -13.22
N ALA A 388 8.63 -3.73 -12.95
CA ALA A 388 8.94 -5.05 -12.40
C ALA A 388 9.76 -5.91 -13.39
N MET A 389 9.42 -5.88 -14.69
CA MET A 389 10.18 -6.58 -15.72
C MET A 389 11.61 -6.05 -15.87
N GLN A 390 11.76 -4.72 -15.93
CA GLN A 390 13.07 -4.03 -15.90
C GLN A 390 13.90 -4.36 -14.66
N SER A 391 13.25 -4.81 -13.58
CA SER A 391 13.89 -5.19 -12.31
C SER A 391 14.22 -6.68 -12.20
N GLY A 392 13.91 -7.50 -13.21
CA GLY A 392 14.32 -8.91 -13.31
C GLY A 392 13.18 -9.94 -13.49
N LEU A 393 11.92 -9.51 -13.58
CA LEU A 393 10.78 -10.40 -13.85
C LEU A 393 10.65 -10.69 -15.36
N SER A 394 10.62 -11.95 -15.77
CA SER A 394 10.43 -12.31 -17.19
C SER A 394 8.97 -12.14 -17.65
N GLU A 395 8.75 -12.04 -18.98
CA GLU A 395 7.42 -11.95 -19.58
C GLU A 395 6.56 -13.17 -19.22
N ASP A 396 7.13 -14.38 -19.28
CA ASP A 396 6.40 -15.62 -18.96
C ASP A 396 6.09 -15.75 -17.45
N GLU A 397 7.00 -15.34 -16.56
CA GLU A 397 6.71 -15.28 -15.11
C GLU A 397 5.54 -14.32 -14.82
N LEU A 398 5.61 -13.10 -15.36
CA LEU A 398 4.56 -12.09 -15.21
C LEU A 398 3.22 -12.56 -15.80
N LEU A 399 3.24 -13.17 -16.99
CA LEU A 399 2.07 -13.77 -17.62
C LEU A 399 1.47 -14.86 -16.71
N SER A 400 2.31 -15.70 -16.08
CA SER A 400 1.84 -16.73 -15.14
C SER A 400 1.13 -16.13 -13.92
N CYS A 401 1.65 -15.03 -13.38
CA CYS A 401 1.06 -14.29 -12.27
C CYS A 401 -0.24 -13.55 -12.63
N LEU A 402 -0.52 -13.37 -13.93
CA LEU A 402 -1.72 -12.74 -14.46
C LEU A 402 -2.74 -13.71 -15.08
N THR A 403 -2.40 -14.99 -15.24
CA THR A 403 -3.26 -15.97 -15.93
C THR A 403 -3.40 -17.28 -15.14
N THR A 404 -2.45 -18.20 -15.26
CA THR A 404 -2.54 -19.56 -14.72
C THR A 404 -2.55 -19.60 -13.18
N ARG A 405 -1.72 -18.78 -12.52
CA ARG A 405 -1.67 -18.71 -11.05
C ARG A 405 -2.93 -18.08 -10.42
N PRO A 406 -3.42 -16.89 -10.83
CA PRO A 406 -4.67 -16.37 -10.30
C PRO A 406 -5.87 -17.26 -10.63
N ALA A 407 -5.92 -17.91 -11.81
CA ALA A 407 -6.94 -18.92 -12.10
C ALA A 407 -6.92 -20.08 -11.07
N LYS A 408 -5.73 -20.61 -10.74
CA LYS A 408 -5.57 -21.64 -9.71
C LYS A 408 -6.00 -21.16 -8.32
N GLN A 409 -5.55 -19.97 -7.91
CA GLN A 409 -5.88 -19.38 -6.61
C GLN A 409 -7.38 -19.12 -6.43
N LEU A 410 -8.11 -18.85 -7.52
CA LEU A 410 -9.57 -18.67 -7.55
C LEU A 410 -10.36 -19.98 -7.80
N GLY A 411 -9.69 -21.11 -8.03
CA GLY A 411 -10.35 -22.40 -8.33
C GLY A 411 -10.91 -22.51 -9.76
N LEU A 412 -10.45 -21.67 -10.69
CA LEU A 412 -10.98 -21.50 -12.05
C LEU A 412 -10.04 -22.01 -13.17
N SER A 413 -8.98 -22.76 -12.86
CA SER A 413 -8.01 -23.28 -13.85
C SER A 413 -8.61 -24.13 -14.99
N ASN A 414 -9.80 -24.70 -14.79
CA ASN A 414 -10.52 -25.49 -15.81
C ASN A 414 -11.48 -24.62 -16.66
N VAL A 415 -11.49 -23.31 -16.45
CA VAL A 415 -12.44 -22.36 -17.07
C VAL A 415 -11.69 -21.21 -17.74
N VAL A 416 -10.65 -20.66 -17.10
CA VAL A 416 -9.89 -19.50 -17.57
C VAL A 416 -8.40 -19.61 -17.23
N GLY A 417 -7.57 -18.78 -17.87
CA GLY A 417 -6.13 -18.67 -17.60
C GLY A 417 -5.21 -19.33 -18.65
N THR A 418 -5.77 -20.02 -19.64
CA THR A 418 -5.05 -20.56 -20.82
C THR A 418 -5.94 -20.44 -22.06
N ILE A 419 -5.34 -20.51 -23.25
CA ILE A 419 -6.04 -20.70 -24.53
C ILE A 419 -6.03 -22.19 -24.88
N GLU A 420 -6.80 -23.00 -24.16
CA GLU A 420 -6.88 -24.45 -24.34
C GLU A 420 -8.31 -24.89 -24.67
N VAL A 421 -8.47 -26.05 -25.31
CA VAL A 421 -9.78 -26.57 -25.72
C VAL A 421 -10.62 -26.90 -24.49
N GLY A 422 -11.85 -26.39 -24.45
CA GLY A 422 -12.75 -26.53 -23.31
C GLY A 422 -12.69 -25.36 -22.32
N HIS A 423 -11.76 -24.41 -22.46
CA HIS A 423 -11.75 -23.18 -21.69
C HIS A 423 -12.70 -22.13 -22.29
N MET A 424 -13.14 -21.20 -21.44
CA MET A 424 -13.94 -20.05 -21.84
C MET A 424 -13.06 -19.06 -22.62
N ALA A 425 -13.58 -18.52 -23.72
CA ALA A 425 -12.88 -17.63 -24.65
C ALA A 425 -12.67 -16.23 -24.05
N ASN A 426 -11.74 -16.14 -23.10
CA ASN A 426 -11.22 -14.93 -22.50
C ASN A 426 -9.80 -14.71 -23.01
N MET A 427 -9.61 -13.71 -23.87
CA MET A 427 -8.36 -13.50 -24.63
C MET A 427 -8.12 -12.01 -24.87
N VAL A 428 -6.85 -11.63 -25.03
CA VAL A 428 -6.46 -10.26 -25.44
C VAL A 428 -5.57 -10.33 -26.67
N LEU A 429 -5.87 -9.51 -27.66
CA LEU A 429 -5.15 -9.40 -28.93
C LEU A 429 -4.34 -8.10 -28.93
N LEU A 430 -3.03 -8.20 -29.17
CA LEU A 430 -2.06 -7.11 -29.09
C LEU A 430 -1.32 -6.93 -30.42
N ASP A 431 -0.88 -5.71 -30.72
CA ASP A 431 0.05 -5.40 -31.84
C ASP A 431 1.53 -5.64 -31.51
N GLY A 432 1.83 -6.25 -30.36
CA GLY A 432 3.18 -6.57 -29.91
C GLY A 432 3.22 -7.38 -28.59
N PRO A 433 4.40 -7.48 -27.94
CA PRO A 433 4.58 -8.23 -26.70
C PRO A 433 3.81 -7.65 -25.51
N LEU A 434 3.48 -8.49 -24.53
CA LEU A 434 2.67 -8.08 -23.38
C LEU A 434 3.39 -6.98 -22.57
N PHE A 435 2.69 -5.86 -22.35
CA PHE A 435 3.19 -4.62 -21.75
C PHE A 435 4.33 -3.90 -22.49
N GLY A 436 4.59 -4.21 -23.77
CA GLY A 436 5.50 -3.43 -24.60
C GLY A 436 5.20 -1.93 -24.55
N GLU A 437 6.23 -1.08 -24.55
CA GLU A 437 6.07 0.38 -24.33
C GLU A 437 5.18 1.06 -25.39
N LYS A 438 5.16 0.50 -26.60
CA LYS A 438 4.36 0.95 -27.75
C LYS A 438 3.29 -0.07 -28.17
N THR A 439 2.93 -0.99 -27.27
CA THR A 439 1.96 -2.05 -27.57
C THR A 439 0.56 -1.65 -27.12
N HIS A 440 -0.42 -1.86 -28.00
CA HIS A 440 -1.82 -1.50 -27.82
C HIS A 440 -2.70 -2.75 -27.74
N VAL A 441 -3.80 -2.63 -26.98
CA VAL A 441 -4.87 -3.63 -26.98
C VAL A 441 -5.75 -3.43 -28.21
N MET A 442 -5.65 -4.35 -29.16
CA MET A 442 -6.39 -4.35 -30.42
C MET A 442 -7.80 -4.96 -30.27
N ALA A 443 -7.95 -5.95 -29.39
CA ALA A 443 -9.25 -6.47 -28.98
C ALA A 443 -9.16 -7.18 -27.63
N THR A 444 -10.25 -7.12 -26.85
CA THR A 444 -10.42 -7.88 -25.61
C THR A 444 -11.65 -8.77 -25.74
N MET A 445 -11.46 -10.08 -25.83
CA MET A 445 -12.56 -11.05 -25.86
C MET A 445 -12.89 -11.50 -24.43
N VAL A 446 -14.14 -11.38 -24.02
CA VAL A 446 -14.64 -11.82 -22.70
C VAL A 446 -15.77 -12.82 -22.94
N ALA A 447 -15.61 -14.08 -22.55
CA ALA A 447 -16.56 -15.17 -22.82
C ALA A 447 -17.05 -15.24 -24.29
N GLY A 448 -16.14 -15.04 -25.25
CA GLY A 448 -16.47 -14.99 -26.68
C GLY A 448 -17.17 -13.70 -27.15
N ASP A 449 -17.46 -12.74 -26.26
CA ASP A 449 -17.84 -11.39 -26.64
C ASP A 449 -16.60 -10.56 -26.94
N LYS A 450 -16.45 -10.18 -28.22
CA LYS A 450 -15.46 -9.20 -28.67
C LYS A 450 -15.85 -7.83 -28.12
N VAL A 451 -15.01 -7.29 -27.24
CA VAL A 451 -15.10 -5.95 -26.66
C VAL A 451 -13.83 -5.18 -27.02
N ASN A 452 -13.88 -3.85 -27.05
CA ASN A 452 -12.76 -3.01 -27.45
C ASN A 452 -12.17 -3.42 -28.83
N VAL A 453 -13.03 -3.77 -29.80
CA VAL A 453 -12.58 -4.07 -31.16
C VAL A 453 -12.03 -2.79 -31.78
N TYR A 454 -10.71 -2.66 -31.77
CA TYR A 454 -10.02 -1.68 -32.57
C TYR A 454 -10.08 -2.16 -34.03
N GLU A 455 -11.06 -1.67 -34.77
CA GLU A 455 -10.94 -1.69 -36.23
C GLU A 455 -9.77 -0.77 -36.59
N PRO A 456 -8.70 -1.27 -37.25
CA PRO A 456 -7.66 -0.40 -37.77
C PRO A 456 -8.25 0.38 -38.93
N VAL A 457 -8.84 1.54 -38.62
CA VAL A 457 -9.16 2.56 -39.61
C VAL A 457 -7.84 3.16 -40.08
N ILE A 458 -7.18 2.43 -40.97
CA ILE A 458 -6.12 2.94 -41.83
C ILE A 458 -6.66 4.25 -42.40
N PHE A 459 -6.02 5.37 -42.08
CA PHE A 459 -6.51 6.71 -42.39
C PHE A 459 -6.94 6.81 -43.87
N GLY A 460 -8.26 6.85 -44.10
CA GLY A 460 -8.89 6.71 -45.42
C GLY A 460 -8.73 7.92 -46.35
N PHE A 461 -7.79 8.83 -46.08
CA PHE A 461 -7.50 10.00 -46.90
C PHE A 461 -6.64 9.67 -48.14
N LYS A 462 -6.94 8.56 -48.83
CA LYS A 462 -6.53 8.42 -50.24
C LYS A 462 -7.42 9.31 -51.10
N GLY A 463 -6.97 10.53 -51.36
CA GLY A 463 -7.62 11.49 -52.25
C GLY A 463 -7.44 12.94 -51.82
N PRO A 464 -8.00 13.88 -52.61
CA PRO A 464 -7.94 15.30 -52.29
C PRO A 464 -8.74 15.61 -51.02
N CYS A 465 -8.16 16.42 -50.15
CA CYS A 465 -8.81 17.02 -48.99
C CYS A 465 -8.95 18.54 -49.20
N THR A 466 -9.71 19.18 -48.32
CA THR A 466 -9.84 20.64 -48.30
C THR A 466 -9.69 21.13 -46.87
N LEU A 467 -8.82 22.11 -46.65
CA LEU A 467 -8.62 22.80 -45.36
C LEU A 467 -9.30 24.18 -45.44
N LYS A 468 -10.28 24.41 -44.56
CA LYS A 468 -11.08 25.65 -44.47
C LYS A 468 -10.84 26.37 -43.16
N SER A 469 -10.67 27.68 -43.21
CA SER A 469 -10.85 28.61 -42.09
C SER A 469 -11.79 29.75 -42.51
N ASP A 470 -12.11 30.66 -41.59
CA ASP A 470 -12.93 31.84 -41.87
C ASP A 470 -12.30 32.82 -42.90
N ALA A 471 -11.02 32.62 -43.25
CA ALA A 471 -10.26 33.49 -44.14
C ALA A 471 -9.79 32.83 -45.46
N ILE A 472 -9.49 31.52 -45.49
CA ILE A 472 -8.89 30.83 -46.65
C ILE A 472 -9.43 29.41 -46.81
N GLU A 473 -9.59 28.97 -48.06
CA GLU A 473 -9.82 27.57 -48.45
C GLU A 473 -8.65 27.04 -49.30
N LEU A 474 -7.95 26.02 -48.79
CA LEU A 474 -6.85 25.33 -49.48
C LEU A 474 -7.26 23.91 -49.89
N ALA A 475 -6.91 23.50 -51.11
CA ALA A 475 -7.05 22.12 -51.55
C ALA A 475 -5.77 21.34 -51.22
N GLY A 476 -5.87 20.30 -50.39
CA GLY A 476 -4.76 19.43 -50.03
C GLY A 476 -4.76 18.12 -50.82
N THR A 477 -3.58 17.52 -50.98
CA THR A 477 -3.43 16.10 -51.35
C THR A 477 -2.53 15.42 -50.32
N PHE A 478 -3.00 14.32 -49.74
CA PHE A 478 -2.19 13.48 -48.86
C PHE A 478 -1.51 12.38 -49.67
N ASP A 479 -0.20 12.23 -49.47
CA ASP A 479 0.59 11.13 -50.01
C ASP A 479 0.86 10.09 -48.89
N PRO A 480 0.26 8.89 -48.96
CA PRO A 480 0.41 7.87 -47.93
C PRO A 480 1.78 7.17 -47.95
N GLU A 481 2.57 7.27 -49.02
CA GLU A 481 3.91 6.66 -49.07
C GLU A 481 4.97 7.55 -48.41
N THR A 482 4.85 8.87 -48.58
CA THR A 482 5.78 9.86 -48.00
C THR A 482 5.30 10.47 -46.67
N LYS A 483 4.04 10.20 -46.26
CA LYS A 483 3.33 10.86 -45.14
C LYS A 483 3.23 12.39 -45.27
N ALA A 484 3.42 12.94 -46.46
CA ALA A 484 3.36 14.38 -46.70
C ALA A 484 1.92 14.85 -47.00
N ILE A 485 1.59 16.07 -46.58
CA ILE A 485 0.39 16.78 -47.03
C ILE A 485 0.85 18.03 -47.79
N ASN A 486 0.42 18.18 -49.04
CA ASN A 486 0.69 19.38 -49.85
C ASN A 486 -0.62 20.12 -50.10
N PHE A 487 -0.66 21.41 -49.77
CA PHE A 487 -1.80 22.28 -49.96
C PHE A 487 -1.58 23.28 -51.10
N GLU A 488 -2.62 23.55 -51.88
CA GLU A 488 -2.61 24.53 -52.97
C GLU A 488 -3.78 25.51 -52.79
N THR A 489 -3.53 26.81 -53.00
CA THR A 489 -4.58 27.84 -52.92
C THR A 489 -5.59 27.67 -54.06
N LEU A 490 -6.88 27.58 -53.72
CA LEU A 490 -7.95 27.65 -54.73
C LEU A 490 -8.11 29.09 -55.23
N ALA A 491 -8.50 29.25 -56.50
CA ALA A 491 -8.71 30.56 -57.11
C ALA A 491 -9.85 31.32 -56.39
N PRO A 492 -9.71 32.64 -56.14
CA PRO A 492 -10.70 33.40 -55.41
C PRO A 492 -12.00 33.52 -56.20
N ALA A 493 -13.13 33.23 -55.54
CA ALA A 493 -14.42 33.68 -56.01
C ALA A 493 -14.50 35.21 -55.91
N VAL A 494 -14.97 35.86 -56.97
CA VAL A 494 -15.05 37.33 -57.05
C VAL A 494 -16.07 37.85 -56.01
N ALA A 495 -15.58 38.64 -55.05
CA ALA A 495 -16.42 39.35 -54.08
C ALA A 495 -16.82 40.73 -54.61
N ALA A 496 -18.08 41.13 -54.38
CA ALA A 496 -18.58 42.47 -54.67
C ALA A 496 -18.61 43.33 -53.39
N ALA A 497 -18.30 44.62 -53.55
CA ALA A 497 -17.71 45.47 -52.51
C ALA A 497 -18.61 45.96 -51.34
N ASP A 498 -17.89 46.27 -50.26
CA ASP A 498 -18.26 46.83 -48.96
C ASP A 498 -19.16 48.09 -48.92
N VAL A 499 -19.82 48.27 -47.77
CA VAL A 499 -20.18 49.60 -47.25
C VAL A 499 -19.53 49.86 -45.89
N LYS A 500 -18.40 50.57 -45.94
CA LYS A 500 -17.79 51.47 -44.94
C LYS A 500 -18.01 51.23 -43.44
N VAL A 501 -16.90 50.84 -42.80
CA VAL A 501 -16.52 51.31 -41.45
C VAL A 501 -16.37 52.84 -41.44
N VAL A 502 -16.63 53.48 -40.29
CA VAL A 502 -16.15 54.83 -39.96
C VAL A 502 -15.30 54.77 -38.70
N ASP A 503 -14.15 55.43 -38.72
CA ASP A 503 -13.05 55.26 -37.77
C ASP A 503 -13.31 55.77 -36.34
N VAL A 504 -12.60 55.17 -35.37
CA VAL A 504 -11.85 55.96 -34.37
C VAL A 504 -10.42 55.40 -34.29
N LYS A 505 -9.43 56.30 -34.36
CA LYS A 505 -7.99 55.97 -34.42
C LYS A 505 -7.39 55.68 -33.04
N ALA A 506 -6.28 54.94 -33.04
CA ALA A 506 -5.43 54.71 -31.89
C ALA A 506 -4.77 55.99 -31.33
N ALA A 507 -4.40 55.96 -30.05
CA ALA A 507 -3.45 56.87 -29.41
C ALA A 507 -2.60 56.11 -28.38
N ASP A 508 -1.30 56.41 -28.33
CA ASP A 508 -0.29 55.71 -27.53
C ASP A 508 -0.35 56.03 -26.03
N VAL A 509 0.04 55.08 -25.18
CA VAL A 509 0.68 55.39 -23.87
C VAL A 509 1.84 54.42 -23.60
N LYS A 510 2.91 54.96 -23.01
CA LYS A 510 4.19 54.30 -22.69
C LYS A 510 4.18 53.56 -21.35
N ALA A 511 5.24 52.78 -21.13
CA ALA A 511 5.58 52.10 -19.87
C ALA A 511 5.81 53.03 -18.66
N ALA A 512 5.61 52.49 -17.45
CA ALA A 512 6.43 52.74 -16.25
C ALA A 512 6.12 51.69 -15.15
N ASP A 513 7.13 51.39 -14.31
CA ASP A 513 7.06 50.42 -13.20
C ASP A 513 6.23 50.89 -11.99
N VAL A 514 5.57 49.96 -11.28
CA VAL A 514 5.32 50.10 -9.82
C VAL A 514 5.49 48.74 -9.12
N LYS A 515 6.11 48.78 -7.94
CA LYS A 515 6.43 47.65 -7.06
C LYS A 515 5.23 47.14 -6.24
N VAL A 516 5.28 45.84 -5.93
CA VAL A 516 4.99 45.19 -4.62
C VAL A 516 3.75 45.65 -3.82
N ALA A 517 2.84 44.72 -3.58
CA ALA A 517 2.27 44.48 -2.23
C ALA A 517 1.68 43.07 -2.13
N ASP A 518 1.90 42.43 -0.98
CA ASP A 518 1.54 41.03 -0.73
C ASP A 518 0.04 40.76 -0.56
N VAL A 519 -0.38 39.56 -0.93
CA VAL A 519 -1.68 39.01 -0.54
C VAL A 519 -1.69 38.77 0.97
N LYS A 520 -2.39 39.64 1.70
CA LYS A 520 -2.75 39.37 3.10
C LYS A 520 -3.82 38.29 3.15
N ILE A 521 -3.46 37.13 3.70
CA ILE A 521 -4.41 36.38 4.54
C ILE A 521 -4.36 37.04 5.91
N ALA A 522 -5.51 37.49 6.40
CA ALA A 522 -5.66 38.02 7.76
C ALA A 522 -6.95 37.48 8.37
N ASP A 523 -6.77 36.60 9.35
CA ASP A 523 -7.61 36.34 10.52
C ASP A 523 -9.11 36.66 10.43
N ALA A 524 -9.91 35.60 10.26
CA ALA A 524 -11.29 35.61 10.73
C ALA A 524 -11.31 35.57 12.28
N LYS A 525 -11.26 36.74 12.93
CA LYS A 525 -11.61 36.87 14.35
C LYS A 525 -13.12 36.79 14.52
N ALA A 526 -13.57 35.82 15.30
CA ALA A 526 -14.91 35.84 15.87
C ALA A 526 -15.00 36.91 16.98
N ALA A 527 -16.06 37.71 16.95
CA ALA A 527 -16.55 38.46 18.10
C ALA A 527 -18.07 38.70 17.98
N ASP A 528 -18.74 38.59 19.12
CA ASP A 528 -20.06 39.18 19.45
C ASP A 528 -21.30 38.74 18.67
N ALA A 529 -21.74 37.52 18.95
CA ALA A 529 -23.17 37.19 18.97
C ALA A 529 -23.76 37.44 20.37
N LYS A 530 -24.33 38.63 20.60
CA LYS A 530 -25.26 38.88 21.71
C LYS A 530 -26.52 39.57 21.20
N VAL A 531 -27.53 38.76 20.91
CA VAL A 531 -28.93 39.19 20.86
C VAL A 531 -29.69 38.38 21.90
N ALA A 532 -29.96 39.00 23.03
CA ALA A 532 -31.22 38.76 23.72
C ALA A 532 -32.12 39.91 23.28
N ASP A 533 -33.21 39.64 22.56
CA ASP A 533 -34.54 39.96 23.09
C ASP A 533 -35.71 39.40 22.28
N THR A 534 -36.47 38.53 22.97
CA THR A 534 -37.92 38.50 23.09
C THR A 534 -38.84 38.88 21.90
N LYS A 535 -39.52 37.84 21.39
CA LYS A 535 -40.96 37.81 21.06
C LYS A 535 -41.52 36.57 21.78
N VAL A 536 -42.72 36.49 22.36
CA VAL A 536 -44.02 37.13 22.08
C VAL A 536 -44.82 37.29 23.39
N ALA A 537 -45.56 38.39 23.58
CA ALA A 537 -46.96 38.41 24.05
C ALA A 537 -47.48 39.84 24.27
N ASP A 538 -48.26 40.36 23.33
CA ASP A 538 -48.96 41.64 23.46
C ASP A 538 -50.23 41.55 24.32
N THR A 539 -50.58 42.67 24.95
CA THR A 539 -51.96 42.95 25.40
C THR A 539 -52.48 44.26 24.81
N LYS A 540 -53.73 44.22 24.33
CA LYS A 540 -54.67 45.35 24.09
C LYS A 540 -54.40 46.34 22.94
N VAL A 541 -54.97 45.97 21.79
CA VAL A 541 -55.85 46.77 20.90
C VAL A 541 -56.33 48.14 21.43
N ALA A 542 -56.17 49.20 20.62
CA ALA A 542 -57.24 50.17 20.25
C ALA A 542 -56.82 51.20 19.16
N ASP A 543 -57.35 51.00 17.94
CA ASP A 543 -57.90 51.96 16.95
C ASP A 543 -57.31 53.35 16.58
N ALA A 544 -57.03 53.44 15.27
CA ALA A 544 -57.49 54.47 14.30
C ALA A 544 -56.87 55.89 14.23
N LYS A 545 -56.22 56.18 13.07
CA LYS A 545 -56.89 56.83 11.91
C LYS A 545 -56.06 56.78 10.62
N ALA A 546 -56.73 57.01 9.48
CA ALA A 546 -56.24 56.74 8.12
C ALA A 546 -56.17 57.98 7.21
N ALA A 547 -55.40 57.87 6.12
CA ALA A 547 -55.58 58.47 4.78
C ALA A 547 -54.36 58.02 3.92
N ASP A 548 -54.48 57.14 2.90
CA ASP A 548 -55.00 57.37 1.53
C ASP A 548 -53.88 57.86 0.55
N VAL A 549 -53.74 57.40 -0.72
CA VAL A 549 -54.49 56.41 -1.52
C VAL A 549 -53.70 56.01 -2.81
N LYS A 550 -53.76 54.73 -3.25
CA LYS A 550 -53.84 54.14 -4.64
C LYS A 550 -52.97 54.72 -5.82
N ILE A 551 -52.67 54.09 -6.97
CA ILE A 551 -52.92 52.82 -7.69
C ILE A 551 -51.83 52.77 -8.83
N ALA A 552 -51.32 51.67 -9.40
CA ALA A 552 -52.06 50.63 -10.13
C ALA A 552 -51.25 49.31 -10.32
N ASP A 553 -51.99 48.22 -10.54
CA ASP A 553 -51.50 46.89 -10.90
C ASP A 553 -51.49 46.62 -12.42
N ALA A 554 -50.63 45.67 -12.83
CA ALA A 554 -50.88 44.68 -13.89
C ALA A 554 -51.06 45.20 -15.35
N LYS A 555 -51.18 44.38 -16.42
CA LYS A 555 -51.46 42.93 -16.52
C LYS A 555 -50.95 42.32 -17.85
N ALA A 556 -50.93 41.00 -17.93
CA ALA A 556 -50.54 40.21 -19.11
C ALA A 556 -51.53 40.27 -20.29
N ALA A 557 -51.07 39.86 -21.48
CA ALA A 557 -51.89 39.29 -22.54
C ALA A 557 -51.07 38.37 -23.47
N ASP A 558 -51.66 37.25 -23.89
CA ASP A 558 -51.03 36.22 -24.74
C ASP A 558 -51.16 36.47 -26.25
N ALA A 559 -50.25 35.83 -26.99
CA ALA A 559 -50.41 35.24 -28.33
C ALA A 559 -51.16 35.99 -29.46
N LYS A 560 -50.44 36.20 -30.59
CA LYS A 560 -50.68 35.43 -31.84
C LYS A 560 -49.62 35.65 -32.93
N VAL A 561 -49.49 34.62 -33.77
CA VAL A 561 -48.73 34.61 -35.04
C VAL A 561 -49.66 35.05 -36.19
N ALA A 562 -49.15 35.85 -37.14
CA ALA A 562 -49.55 35.86 -38.55
C ALA A 562 -48.55 36.66 -39.43
N ASP A 563 -48.35 36.20 -40.66
CA ASP A 563 -47.29 36.64 -41.59
C ASP A 563 -47.61 37.86 -42.49
N ALA A 564 -46.56 38.24 -43.24
CA ALA A 564 -46.53 38.87 -44.58
C ALA A 564 -46.48 40.41 -44.62
N LYS A 565 -45.56 41.03 -45.38
CA LYS A 565 -45.39 40.84 -46.83
C LYS A 565 -43.99 41.23 -47.37
N VAL A 566 -43.66 40.64 -48.52
CA VAL A 566 -42.66 41.14 -49.48
C VAL A 566 -43.22 42.35 -50.26
N ALA A 567 -42.37 43.29 -50.64
CA ALA A 567 -42.62 44.24 -51.73
C ALA A 567 -41.33 44.52 -52.51
N ASP A 568 -41.41 44.41 -53.84
CA ASP A 568 -40.31 44.57 -54.79
C ASP A 568 -39.93 46.05 -55.04
N ALA A 569 -38.70 46.31 -55.52
CA ALA A 569 -38.47 46.67 -56.94
C ALA A 569 -37.20 47.51 -57.23
N LYS A 570 -36.26 46.88 -57.96
CA LYS A 570 -35.55 47.38 -59.17
C LYS A 570 -34.61 48.63 -59.11
N PRO A 571 -33.73 48.82 -60.13
CA PRO A 571 -32.39 49.38 -59.90
C PRO A 571 -32.02 50.62 -60.73
N ALA A 572 -30.88 51.22 -60.37
CA ALA A 572 -29.99 51.97 -61.25
C ALA A 572 -28.54 51.69 -60.77
N ALA A 573 -27.48 51.45 -61.54
CA ALA A 573 -27.10 51.52 -62.97
C ALA A 573 -25.80 52.33 -63.07
N ALA A 574 -24.89 51.89 -63.95
CA ALA A 574 -23.55 52.42 -64.23
C ALA A 574 -22.44 52.19 -63.15
N VAL A 575 -21.16 51.95 -63.48
CA VAL A 575 -20.43 51.20 -64.54
C VAL A 575 -18.91 51.40 -64.32
N ALA A 576 -18.07 50.56 -64.95
CA ALA A 576 -16.59 50.59 -65.01
C ALA A 576 -15.88 49.95 -63.79
N ASP A 577 -15.36 48.72 -63.85
CA ASP A 577 -14.43 48.08 -64.81
C ASP A 577 -12.95 48.46 -64.58
N ALA A 578 -12.19 47.50 -64.05
CA ALA A 578 -10.73 47.52 -63.92
C ALA A 578 -10.23 46.06 -63.95
N ALA A 579 -9.44 45.72 -64.96
CA ALA A 579 -9.12 44.34 -65.31
C ALA A 579 -8.28 43.58 -64.27
N ALA A 580 -8.59 42.29 -64.09
CA ALA A 580 -7.86 41.38 -63.21
C ALA A 580 -6.47 40.99 -63.77
N LYS A 581 -5.50 40.79 -62.87
CA LYS A 581 -4.31 39.97 -63.16
C LYS A 581 -4.65 38.49 -62.96
N PRO A 582 -4.04 37.56 -63.72
CA PRO A 582 -4.27 36.13 -63.54
C PRO A 582 -3.79 35.65 -62.16
N PHE A 583 -4.54 34.72 -61.58
CA PHE A 583 -4.23 34.09 -60.29
C PHE A 583 -3.23 32.94 -60.50
N GLU A 584 -2.05 33.04 -59.88
CA GLU A 584 -1.10 31.93 -59.75
C GLU A 584 -1.31 31.22 -58.40
N PRO A 585 -1.60 29.90 -58.38
CA PRO A 585 -1.80 29.18 -57.13
C PRO A 585 -0.48 29.00 -56.36
N LYS A 586 -0.42 29.49 -55.11
CA LYS A 586 0.67 29.18 -54.18
C LYS A 586 0.52 27.74 -53.65
N LYS A 587 1.64 27.03 -53.53
CA LYS A 587 1.73 25.71 -52.90
C LYS A 587 2.42 25.82 -51.54
N TYR A 588 1.92 25.08 -50.56
CA TYR A 588 2.47 24.98 -49.21
C TYR A 588 2.65 23.51 -48.84
N ALA A 589 3.89 23.09 -48.57
CA ALA A 589 4.18 21.77 -48.01
C ALA A 589 3.97 21.80 -46.49
N ALA A 590 3.38 20.74 -45.93
CA ALA A 590 3.28 20.56 -44.50
C ALA A 590 4.55 19.89 -43.94
N GLU A 591 5.12 20.46 -42.88
CA GLU A 591 6.31 19.97 -42.19
C GLU A 591 5.96 19.41 -40.80
N HIS A 592 6.79 18.51 -40.26
CA HIS A 592 6.53 17.81 -38.99
C HIS A 592 5.11 17.22 -38.92
N VAL A 593 4.71 16.50 -39.96
CA VAL A 593 3.42 15.82 -40.02
C VAL A 593 3.46 14.60 -39.10
N ASP A 594 2.63 14.61 -38.06
CA ASP A 594 2.46 13.53 -37.09
C ASP A 594 0.98 13.08 -37.06
N PHE A 595 0.78 11.78 -36.89
CA PHE A 595 -0.53 11.15 -36.96
C PHE A 595 -0.73 10.24 -35.74
N ASP A 596 -1.73 10.59 -34.94
CA ASP A 596 -2.21 9.84 -33.79
C ASP A 596 -3.68 9.45 -34.03
N LEU A 597 -4.21 8.52 -33.23
CA LEU A 597 -5.50 7.85 -33.40
C LEU A 597 -6.66 8.80 -33.69
N ASP A 598 -6.79 9.83 -32.88
CA ASP A 598 -7.83 10.87 -33.00
C ASP A 598 -7.26 12.21 -33.48
N ARG A 599 -5.94 12.33 -33.68
CA ARG A 599 -5.26 13.62 -33.87
C ARG A 599 -4.34 13.67 -35.07
N VAL A 600 -4.39 14.79 -35.79
CA VAL A 600 -3.43 15.11 -36.86
C VAL A 600 -2.68 16.38 -36.47
N GLY A 601 -1.36 16.24 -36.28
CA GLY A 601 -0.44 17.35 -36.05
C GLY A 601 0.33 17.66 -37.33
N PHE A 602 0.44 18.92 -37.73
CA PHE A 602 1.33 19.33 -38.81
C PHE A 602 1.67 20.82 -38.71
N THR A 603 2.68 21.23 -39.46
CA THR A 603 3.18 22.60 -39.44
C THR A 603 3.10 23.22 -40.82
N LEU A 604 2.62 24.47 -40.92
CA LEU A 604 2.59 25.23 -42.17
C LEU A 604 3.34 26.56 -42.05
N PRO A 605 3.86 27.10 -43.17
CA PRO A 605 4.21 28.51 -43.25
C PRO A 605 3.00 29.38 -42.91
N GLY A 606 3.18 30.41 -42.09
CA GLY A 606 2.09 31.27 -41.60
C GLY A 606 1.24 31.88 -42.71
N GLU A 607 1.87 32.19 -43.85
CA GLU A 607 1.22 32.73 -45.06
C GLU A 607 0.05 31.87 -45.57
N ALA A 608 0.07 30.55 -45.31
CA ALA A 608 -0.96 29.62 -45.76
C ALA A 608 -2.35 29.90 -45.17
N LEU A 609 -2.40 30.52 -43.97
CA LEU A 609 -3.64 30.96 -43.30
C LEU A 609 -3.61 32.45 -42.94
N ALA A 610 -2.91 33.27 -43.75
CA ALA A 610 -2.81 34.73 -43.58
C ALA A 610 -2.25 35.19 -42.21
N SER A 611 -1.18 34.54 -41.73
CA SER A 611 -0.46 34.90 -40.50
C SER A 611 1.06 35.00 -40.73
N GLU A 612 1.80 35.62 -39.82
CA GLU A 612 3.28 35.64 -39.88
C GLU A 612 3.90 34.47 -39.10
N GLY A 613 4.99 33.92 -39.62
CA GLY A 613 5.80 32.90 -38.95
C GLY A 613 5.45 31.47 -39.35
N VAL A 614 5.28 30.61 -38.36
CA VAL A 614 5.09 29.15 -38.52
C VAL A 614 3.88 28.74 -37.68
N LEU A 615 2.89 28.12 -38.32
CA LEU A 615 1.64 27.67 -37.71
C LEU A 615 1.75 26.21 -37.29
N ARG A 616 1.51 25.92 -36.01
CA ARG A 616 1.29 24.54 -35.55
C ARG A 616 -0.19 24.21 -35.58
N CYS A 617 -0.58 23.34 -36.50
CA CYS A 617 -1.93 22.84 -36.67
C CYS A 617 -2.10 21.54 -35.87
N THR A 618 -3.08 21.51 -34.96
CA THR A 618 -3.51 20.28 -34.27
C THR A 618 -5.00 20.09 -34.49
N ALA A 619 -5.40 18.99 -35.11
CA ALA A 619 -6.79 18.67 -35.40
C ALA A 619 -7.26 17.40 -34.69
N ILE A 620 -8.54 17.32 -34.35
CA ILE A 620 -9.21 16.17 -33.74
C ILE A 620 -10.31 15.66 -34.69
N ARG A 621 -10.43 14.34 -34.85
CA ARG A 621 -11.46 13.72 -35.70
C ARG A 621 -12.84 13.78 -35.05
N ILE A 622 -13.85 14.19 -35.81
CA ILE A 622 -15.27 14.18 -35.44
C ILE A 622 -16.06 13.55 -36.61
N GLY A 623 -16.26 12.23 -36.56
CA GLY A 623 -16.91 11.47 -37.63
C GLY A 623 -16.08 11.44 -38.93
N ASP A 624 -16.64 11.94 -40.02
CA ASP A 624 -16.00 12.02 -41.35
C ASP A 624 -15.30 13.37 -41.61
N ARG A 625 -15.20 14.21 -40.59
CA ARG A 625 -14.58 15.55 -40.61
C ARG A 625 -13.48 15.60 -39.54
N VAL A 626 -12.46 16.41 -39.75
CA VAL A 626 -11.41 16.67 -38.74
C VAL A 626 -11.37 18.16 -38.46
N ASP A 627 -11.59 18.55 -37.20
CA ASP A 627 -11.64 19.95 -36.77
C ASP A 627 -10.45 20.27 -35.87
N GLY A 628 -9.78 21.38 -36.13
CA GLY A 628 -8.52 21.70 -35.48
C GLY A 628 -8.31 23.15 -35.14
N VAL A 629 -7.26 23.37 -34.37
CA VAL A 629 -6.76 24.68 -33.98
C VAL A 629 -5.34 24.82 -34.53
N ALA A 630 -5.10 25.88 -35.29
CA ALA A 630 -3.77 26.31 -35.67
C ALA A 630 -3.34 27.46 -34.75
N GLN A 631 -2.17 27.36 -34.13
CA GLN A 631 -1.66 28.40 -33.24
C GLN A 631 -0.49 29.15 -33.88
N THR A 632 -0.57 30.48 -33.88
CA THR A 632 0.47 31.38 -34.37
C THR A 632 1.60 31.57 -33.34
N ARG A 633 2.73 32.13 -33.78
CA ARG A 633 3.88 32.40 -32.89
C ARG A 633 3.57 33.44 -31.79
N ASP A 634 2.60 34.32 -31.99
CA ASP A 634 2.08 35.26 -31.00
C ASP A 634 0.93 34.68 -30.14
N GLY A 635 0.65 33.37 -30.25
CA GLY A 635 -0.25 32.63 -29.35
C GLY A 635 -1.74 32.66 -29.72
N LYS A 636 -2.12 33.31 -30.84
CA LYS A 636 -3.51 33.34 -31.31
C LYS A 636 -3.92 32.01 -31.92
N SER A 637 -5.17 31.62 -31.67
CA SER A 637 -5.77 30.38 -32.14
C SER A 637 -6.69 30.64 -33.34
N ILE A 638 -6.50 29.89 -34.42
CA ILE A 638 -7.33 29.91 -35.64
C ILE A 638 -8.01 28.55 -35.76
N MET A 639 -9.34 28.51 -35.85
CA MET A 639 -10.07 27.26 -36.11
C MET A 639 -9.96 26.87 -37.58
N PHE A 640 -9.82 25.57 -37.86
CA PHE A 640 -9.88 25.04 -39.21
C PHE A 640 -10.60 23.68 -39.28
N THR A 641 -11.11 23.35 -40.46
CA THR A 641 -11.80 22.10 -40.75
C THR A 641 -11.17 21.42 -41.98
N LEU A 642 -10.90 20.12 -41.88
CA LEU A 642 -10.47 19.23 -42.96
C LEU A 642 -11.62 18.31 -43.39
N THR A 643 -11.94 18.31 -44.68
CA THR A 643 -12.93 17.41 -45.31
C THR A 643 -12.39 16.76 -46.57
N LYS A 644 -13.02 15.66 -47.00
CA LYS A 644 -12.73 14.99 -48.28
C LYS A 644 -13.41 15.74 -49.44
N ARG A 645 -12.68 15.97 -50.54
CA ARG A 645 -13.18 16.71 -51.71
C ARG A 645 -13.80 15.77 -52.75
N GLU A 646 -15.06 16.00 -53.11
CA GLU A 646 -15.71 15.31 -54.24
C GLU A 646 -15.30 15.92 -55.59
N VAL A 647 -15.15 15.08 -56.61
CA VAL A 647 -14.76 15.48 -57.97
C VAL A 647 -15.93 15.26 -58.92
N ALA A 648 -16.44 16.32 -59.54
CA ALA A 648 -17.51 16.25 -60.52
C ALA A 648 -17.04 15.63 -61.85
N LYS A 649 -17.89 14.80 -62.47
CA LYS A 649 -17.60 14.16 -63.78
C LYS A 649 -17.92 15.10 -64.97
N PRO A 650 -17.17 15.04 -66.08
CA PRO A 650 -17.47 15.82 -67.30
C PRO A 650 -18.61 15.19 -68.11
N VAL A 651 -19.21 15.99 -69.00
CA VAL A 651 -20.20 15.55 -70.00
C VAL A 651 -19.66 15.90 -71.39
N ASP A 652 -19.48 14.89 -72.25
CA ASP A 652 -19.01 15.06 -73.62
C ASP A 652 -20.13 15.46 -74.59
N ALA A 653 -19.80 16.29 -75.57
CA ALA A 653 -20.56 16.44 -76.81
C ALA A 653 -19.64 16.18 -78.03
N LYS A 654 -20.08 15.27 -78.89
CA LYS A 654 -19.44 14.81 -80.15
C LYS A 654 -19.25 15.99 -81.15
N VAL A 655 -18.48 15.91 -82.23
CA VAL A 655 -18.45 14.90 -83.33
C VAL A 655 -17.15 15.02 -84.15
N ALA A 656 -16.62 13.90 -84.68
CA ALA A 656 -16.23 13.68 -86.10
C ALA A 656 -15.14 12.59 -86.28
N ASP A 657 -15.30 11.78 -87.33
CA ASP A 657 -14.47 10.63 -87.69
C ASP A 657 -13.21 10.99 -88.48
N ALA A 658 -12.16 10.16 -88.37
CA ALA A 658 -11.44 9.62 -89.53
C ALA A 658 -10.52 8.43 -89.15
N LYS A 659 -10.46 7.41 -90.03
CA LYS A 659 -9.50 6.29 -89.99
C LYS A 659 -8.53 6.43 -91.16
N ALA A 660 -7.23 6.31 -90.91
CA ALA A 660 -6.14 5.84 -91.80
C ALA A 660 -4.81 6.25 -91.16
N ALA A 661 -3.64 5.62 -91.36
CA ALA A 661 -3.15 4.34 -91.88
C ALA A 661 -1.60 4.47 -91.83
N ASP A 662 -0.85 3.41 -92.09
CA ASP A 662 0.62 3.37 -91.97
C ASP A 662 1.42 4.41 -92.80
N ALA A 663 2.58 4.85 -92.26
CA ALA A 663 3.82 5.00 -93.05
C ALA A 663 5.09 5.20 -92.17
N LYS A 664 6.08 4.31 -92.32
CA LYS A 664 7.53 4.62 -92.22
C LYS A 664 7.95 5.49 -93.43
N PRO A 665 9.08 6.25 -93.47
CA PRO A 665 10.45 5.73 -93.28
C PRO A 665 11.53 6.73 -92.80
N VAL A 666 12.82 6.34 -92.93
CA VAL A 666 14.09 7.14 -92.99
C VAL A 666 14.44 8.08 -91.81
N ASP A 667 15.69 8.31 -91.41
CA ASP A 667 17.00 7.64 -91.45
C ASP A 667 17.98 8.63 -90.77
N ALA A 668 19.01 8.12 -90.08
CA ALA A 668 20.41 8.60 -90.08
C ALA A 668 20.80 10.06 -89.67
N LYS A 669 21.96 10.37 -89.05
CA LYS A 669 23.12 9.57 -88.53
C LYS A 669 24.13 10.49 -87.79
N ILE A 670 24.81 9.95 -86.74
CA ILE A 670 26.27 10.13 -86.40
C ILE A 670 26.72 11.56 -85.94
N ALA A 671 27.69 11.79 -85.02
CA ALA A 671 28.86 11.07 -84.49
C ALA A 671 29.13 11.47 -82.99
N ASP A 672 30.07 10.91 -82.19
CA ASP A 672 31.00 9.77 -82.36
C ASP A 672 31.54 9.25 -81.00
N ALA A 673 31.86 7.94 -80.96
CA ALA A 673 33.02 7.23 -80.33
C ALA A 673 33.46 7.45 -78.84
N LYS A 674 33.99 6.45 -78.09
CA LYS A 674 34.29 5.00 -78.24
C LYS A 674 34.52 4.40 -76.82
N ALA A 675 33.97 3.23 -76.40
CA ALA A 675 34.38 1.82 -76.66
C ALA A 675 35.52 1.30 -75.72
N ALA A 676 35.61 0.02 -75.27
CA ALA A 676 34.77 -1.18 -75.44
C ALA A 676 35.02 -2.25 -74.33
N ASP A 677 34.10 -3.22 -74.22
CA ASP A 677 34.25 -4.50 -73.49
C ASP A 677 35.07 -5.57 -74.23
N ALA A 678 35.63 -6.53 -73.50
CA ALA A 678 35.85 -7.91 -73.97
C ALA A 678 35.87 -8.96 -72.83
N LYS A 679 35.19 -10.08 -73.08
CA LYS A 679 35.12 -11.36 -72.30
C LYS A 679 35.98 -12.44 -73.04
N PRO A 680 36.11 -13.74 -72.65
CA PRO A 680 35.78 -14.46 -71.38
C PRO A 680 36.81 -15.60 -71.00
N VAL A 681 36.41 -16.47 -70.03
CA VAL A 681 36.73 -17.90 -69.76
C VAL A 681 38.12 -18.48 -69.37
N ASP A 682 38.02 -19.46 -68.45
CA ASP A 682 38.64 -20.80 -68.38
C ASP A 682 39.88 -21.17 -67.50
N ALA A 683 39.60 -22.14 -66.60
CA ALA A 683 40.34 -23.39 -66.30
C ALA A 683 41.57 -23.48 -65.35
N LYS A 684 41.39 -24.41 -64.38
CA LYS A 684 42.32 -25.45 -63.86
C LYS A 684 43.40 -25.17 -62.79
N VAL A 685 43.16 -25.79 -61.60
CA VAL A 685 43.94 -26.87 -60.93
C VAL A 685 45.40 -26.65 -60.46
N ALA A 686 45.73 -27.34 -59.36
CA ALA A 686 47.07 -27.60 -58.77
C ALA A 686 47.58 -26.51 -57.78
N ASP A 687 48.29 -26.83 -56.68
CA ASP A 687 48.51 -28.13 -56.03
C ASP A 687 49.01 -27.97 -54.57
N ALA A 688 49.08 -29.11 -53.86
CA ALA A 688 50.10 -29.45 -52.86
C ALA A 688 50.42 -28.55 -51.63
N LYS A 689 50.21 -29.18 -50.45
CA LYS A 689 51.22 -29.43 -49.38
C LYS A 689 51.73 -28.25 -48.53
N ALA A 690 52.18 -28.47 -47.28
CA ALA A 690 52.00 -29.57 -46.32
C ALA A 690 52.60 -29.16 -44.97
N ALA A 691 52.27 -29.93 -43.92
CA ALA A 691 53.11 -30.18 -42.74
C ALA A 691 53.31 -28.98 -41.76
N ASP A 692 53.64 -29.18 -40.48
CA ASP A 692 54.09 -30.41 -39.81
C ASP A 692 53.77 -30.45 -38.29
N THR A 693 54.02 -31.60 -37.64
CA THR A 693 54.34 -31.78 -36.18
C THR A 693 53.43 -31.09 -35.13
N LYS A 694 52.54 -31.73 -34.33
CA LYS A 694 52.69 -32.89 -33.42
C LYS A 694 54.01 -32.89 -32.59
N PRO A 695 54.10 -33.49 -31.37
CA PRO A 695 53.06 -34.12 -30.53
C PRO A 695 53.24 -33.94 -28.98
N VAL A 696 52.42 -34.67 -28.17
CA VAL A 696 52.67 -35.23 -26.80
C VAL A 696 53.03 -34.29 -25.62
N ASP A 697 52.83 -34.60 -24.34
CA ASP A 697 52.17 -35.67 -23.53
C ASP A 697 51.90 -35.06 -22.11
N ALA A 698 51.22 -35.63 -21.11
CA ALA A 698 50.72 -36.99 -20.86
C ALA A 698 49.45 -37.01 -19.98
N LYS A 699 48.66 -38.07 -20.14
CA LYS A 699 47.94 -38.94 -19.17
C LYS A 699 47.44 -38.38 -17.81
N VAL A 700 46.16 -38.52 -17.41
CA VAL A 700 45.21 -39.68 -17.39
C VAL A 700 45.44 -40.68 -16.23
N ALA A 701 44.42 -40.82 -15.38
CA ALA A 701 43.74 -42.07 -14.93
C ALA A 701 42.80 -41.74 -13.75
N ASP A 702 41.64 -42.35 -13.51
CA ASP A 702 40.66 -43.13 -14.31
C ASP A 702 39.34 -43.17 -13.47
N ALA A 703 38.12 -43.03 -14.02
CA ALA A 703 37.21 -44.09 -14.51
C ALA A 703 36.77 -45.12 -13.42
N LYS A 704 35.55 -45.71 -13.35
CA LYS A 704 34.32 -45.84 -14.18
C LYS A 704 33.23 -46.50 -13.26
N ALA A 705 31.93 -46.69 -13.53
CA ALA A 705 30.92 -46.36 -14.57
C ALA A 705 29.51 -46.43 -13.87
N SER A 706 28.30 -46.58 -14.46
CA SER A 706 27.83 -46.80 -15.84
C SER A 706 26.37 -46.37 -16.04
N ASP A 707 26.08 -45.74 -17.19
CA ASP A 707 24.74 -45.55 -17.78
C ASP A 707 24.68 -46.18 -19.18
N ALA A 708 23.48 -46.39 -19.71
CA ALA A 708 23.25 -46.79 -21.11
C ALA A 708 22.05 -46.07 -21.76
N LYS A 709 22.34 -44.92 -22.40
CA LYS A 709 21.91 -44.40 -23.73
C LYS A 709 20.48 -44.71 -24.28
N PRO A 710 19.83 -43.79 -25.05
CA PRO A 710 20.38 -43.45 -26.39
C PRO A 710 20.07 -42.07 -27.07
N VAL A 711 21.03 -41.67 -27.92
CA VAL A 711 21.06 -40.73 -29.09
C VAL A 711 20.39 -39.34 -29.09
N ASP A 712 21.22 -38.32 -29.35
CA ASP A 712 20.85 -37.01 -29.92
C ASP A 712 21.00 -36.97 -31.45
N ALA A 713 20.18 -36.14 -32.11
CA ALA A 713 20.45 -35.61 -33.45
C ALA A 713 20.43 -34.06 -33.40
N LYS A 714 21.52 -33.44 -33.85
CA LYS A 714 21.74 -31.98 -33.73
C LYS A 714 20.87 -31.17 -34.70
N VAL A 715 20.33 -30.06 -34.22
CA VAL A 715 20.13 -28.84 -35.01
C VAL A 715 20.93 -27.72 -34.34
N ALA A 716 21.68 -26.94 -35.12
CA ALA A 716 22.55 -25.89 -34.61
C ALA A 716 21.80 -24.55 -34.56
N THR A 717 21.82 -23.89 -33.40
CA THR A 717 21.46 -22.47 -33.26
C THR A 717 22.75 -21.65 -33.11
N ALA A 718 22.79 -20.51 -33.81
CA ALA A 718 23.93 -19.60 -33.73
C ALA A 718 23.91 -18.84 -32.38
N ALA A 719 24.95 -19.03 -31.57
CA ALA A 719 25.07 -18.34 -30.29
C ALA A 719 25.51 -16.88 -30.51
N THR A 720 24.56 -15.94 -30.47
CA THR A 720 24.87 -14.54 -30.16
C THR A 720 25.32 -14.45 -28.71
N SER A 721 26.54 -13.97 -28.48
CA SER A 721 27.06 -13.79 -27.13
C SER A 721 26.39 -12.59 -26.45
N GLU A 722 25.33 -12.83 -25.70
CA GLU A 722 24.78 -11.85 -24.77
C GLU A 722 25.85 -11.50 -23.73
N LYS A 723 26.26 -10.23 -23.69
CA LYS A 723 26.96 -9.69 -22.52
C LYS A 723 25.99 -9.80 -21.34
N LYS A 724 26.34 -10.57 -20.32
CA LYS A 724 25.69 -10.45 -19.00
C LYS A 724 25.81 -8.99 -18.56
N THR A 725 24.70 -8.26 -18.62
CA THR A 725 24.51 -7.01 -17.89
C THR A 725 24.64 -7.35 -16.41
N GLU A 726 25.60 -6.73 -15.72
CA GLU A 726 25.67 -6.85 -14.27
C GLU A 726 24.40 -6.27 -13.65
N ASP A 727 23.87 -6.96 -12.65
CA ASP A 727 22.66 -6.54 -11.95
C ASP A 727 22.90 -5.19 -11.24
N PRO A 728 22.16 -4.12 -11.59
CA PRO A 728 22.41 -2.78 -11.04
C PRO A 728 22.16 -2.66 -9.54
N LEU A 729 21.40 -3.59 -8.92
CA LEU A 729 21.09 -3.60 -7.49
C LEU A 729 21.79 -4.73 -6.72
N ALA A 730 22.63 -5.55 -7.35
CA ALA A 730 23.37 -6.63 -6.68
C ALA A 730 24.39 -6.17 -5.61
N PHE A 731 24.55 -4.86 -5.44
CA PHE A 731 25.33 -4.27 -4.35
C PHE A 731 24.56 -4.13 -3.03
N ILE A 732 23.23 -4.27 -3.05
CA ILE A 732 22.39 -4.22 -1.86
C ILE A 732 22.44 -5.60 -1.19
N PRO A 733 23.01 -5.74 0.01
CA PRO A 733 23.08 -7.03 0.70
C PRO A 733 21.69 -7.39 1.23
N MET A 734 21.25 -8.63 1.00
CA MET A 734 20.03 -9.13 1.64
C MET A 734 20.32 -9.43 3.11
N VAL A 735 19.89 -8.52 3.99
CA VAL A 735 20.09 -8.58 5.44
C VAL A 735 18.76 -8.69 6.18
N THR A 736 18.79 -9.22 7.39
CA THR A 736 17.64 -9.24 8.31
C THR A 736 18.05 -8.62 9.66
N PRO A 737 17.31 -7.64 10.19
CA PRO A 737 16.34 -6.81 9.46
C PRO A 737 16.96 -6.09 8.25
N LEU A 738 16.10 -5.61 7.35
CA LEU A 738 16.51 -4.63 6.33
C LEU A 738 16.73 -3.26 7.00
N GLY A 739 17.74 -2.52 6.59
CA GLY A 739 18.18 -1.26 7.21
C GLY A 739 19.48 -1.36 8.00
N GLU A 740 19.69 -0.40 8.90
CA GLU A 740 20.92 -0.28 9.67
C GLU A 740 21.19 -1.51 10.57
N TYR A 741 22.43 -1.96 10.59
CA TYR A 741 22.94 -3.08 11.40
C TYR A 741 22.23 -4.43 11.17
N GLY A 742 21.57 -4.60 10.02
CA GLY A 742 21.03 -5.89 9.58
C GLY A 742 22.12 -6.94 9.35
N PHE A 743 21.83 -8.22 9.65
CA PHE A 743 22.75 -9.33 9.46
C PHE A 743 22.43 -10.14 8.19
N GLU A 744 23.45 -10.49 7.39
CA GLU A 744 23.30 -11.44 6.26
C GLU A 744 22.99 -12.88 6.74
N LYS A 745 23.41 -13.20 7.96
CA LYS A 745 23.16 -14.47 8.65
C LYS A 745 22.88 -14.17 10.11
N SER A 746 21.68 -14.53 10.58
CA SER A 746 21.31 -14.33 11.98
C SER A 746 22.29 -15.01 12.93
N PRO A 747 22.61 -14.40 14.09
CA PRO A 747 23.43 -15.02 15.12
C PRO A 747 22.92 -16.41 15.53
N VAL A 748 23.88 -17.28 15.83
CA VAL A 748 23.67 -18.65 16.31
C VAL A 748 24.37 -18.84 17.66
N ALA A 749 23.76 -19.65 18.52
CA ALA A 749 24.32 -20.00 19.82
C ALA A 749 25.64 -20.77 19.64
N GLN A 750 26.66 -20.36 20.38
CA GLN A 750 27.98 -20.99 20.37
C GLN A 750 28.33 -21.51 21.77
N THR A 751 29.28 -22.44 21.82
CA THR A 751 30.02 -22.70 23.06
C THR A 751 31.00 -21.55 23.25
N VAL A 752 30.94 -20.84 24.38
CA VAL A 752 31.75 -19.64 24.63
C VAL A 752 32.45 -19.77 25.98
N LEU A 753 33.76 -19.51 26.01
CA LEU A 753 34.54 -19.35 27.22
C LEU A 753 35.09 -17.91 27.30
N VAL A 754 34.53 -17.11 28.20
CA VAL A 754 35.12 -15.82 28.56
C VAL A 754 36.16 -16.06 29.66
N LYS A 755 37.39 -15.55 29.52
CA LYS A 755 38.50 -15.79 30.44
C LYS A 755 39.01 -14.54 31.15
N ASN A 756 39.59 -14.73 32.34
CA ASN A 756 40.33 -13.70 33.09
C ASN A 756 39.55 -12.40 33.42
N ALA A 757 38.22 -12.46 33.46
CA ALA A 757 37.37 -11.30 33.67
C ALA A 757 37.22 -10.92 35.16
N THR A 758 36.75 -9.69 35.40
CA THR A 758 36.04 -9.37 36.65
C THR A 758 34.54 -9.64 36.46
N ILE A 759 34.07 -10.78 36.94
CA ILE A 759 32.70 -11.26 36.75
C ILE A 759 31.82 -10.80 37.92
N TRP A 760 30.87 -9.90 37.64
CA TRP A 760 29.77 -9.57 38.54
C TRP A 760 28.67 -10.59 38.34
N THR A 761 28.44 -11.49 39.30
CA THR A 761 27.46 -12.57 39.10
C THR A 761 26.01 -12.13 39.31
N SER A 762 25.76 -11.01 40.00
CA SER A 762 24.46 -10.61 40.59
C SER A 762 23.81 -11.67 41.52
N GLY A 763 24.46 -12.82 41.73
CA GLY A 763 24.01 -13.91 42.60
C GLY A 763 24.84 -14.03 43.88
N PRO A 764 24.70 -15.13 44.64
CA PRO A 764 25.36 -15.33 45.93
C PRO A 764 26.91 -15.31 45.88
N ALA A 765 27.50 -15.59 44.72
CA ALA A 765 28.95 -15.57 44.51
C ALA A 765 29.55 -14.15 44.44
N GLY A 766 28.71 -13.10 44.37
CA GLY A 766 29.17 -11.70 44.34
C GLY A 766 29.99 -11.36 43.10
N THR A 767 31.14 -10.72 43.30
CA THR A 767 32.07 -10.32 42.22
C THR A 767 33.35 -11.14 42.30
N LEU A 768 33.65 -11.89 41.23
CA LEU A 768 34.83 -12.75 41.09
C LEU A 768 35.89 -12.03 40.25
N LYS A 769 37.16 -12.07 40.68
CA LYS A 769 38.29 -11.48 39.93
C LYS A 769 39.11 -12.59 39.28
N ASN A 770 39.67 -12.32 38.09
CA ASN A 770 40.46 -13.27 37.30
C ASN A 770 39.70 -14.60 37.09
N ALA A 771 38.41 -14.48 36.77
CA ALA A 771 37.49 -15.60 36.66
C ALA A 771 37.05 -15.84 35.22
N ASP A 772 36.67 -17.08 34.94
CA ASP A 772 36.17 -17.52 33.65
C ASP A 772 34.65 -17.79 33.72
N LEU A 773 33.96 -17.62 32.58
CA LEU A 773 32.55 -17.97 32.37
C LEU A 773 32.45 -18.91 31.17
N LEU A 774 31.90 -20.10 31.36
CA LEU A 774 31.67 -21.08 30.30
C LEU A 774 30.17 -21.19 30.01
N VAL A 775 29.78 -20.92 28.76
CA VAL A 775 28.44 -21.11 28.20
C VAL A 775 28.48 -22.26 27.19
N VAL A 776 27.53 -23.20 27.31
CA VAL A 776 27.40 -24.38 26.43
C VAL A 776 25.91 -24.57 26.12
N ASN A 777 25.56 -24.81 24.85
CA ASN A 777 24.17 -24.98 24.40
C ASN A 777 23.24 -23.84 24.89
N GLY A 778 23.74 -22.61 24.87
CA GLY A 778 23.05 -21.41 25.33
C GLY A 778 22.74 -21.33 26.83
N LYS A 779 23.35 -22.20 27.66
CA LYS A 779 23.24 -22.19 29.12
C LYS A 779 24.59 -21.95 29.79
N ILE A 780 24.60 -21.27 30.93
CA ILE A 780 25.79 -21.14 31.77
C ILE A 780 26.13 -22.51 32.36
N LYS A 781 27.28 -23.06 31.96
CA LYS A 781 27.76 -24.38 32.38
C LYS A 781 28.63 -24.31 33.62
N ALA A 782 29.47 -23.28 33.73
CA ALA A 782 30.35 -23.05 34.88
C ALA A 782 30.77 -21.57 34.96
N VAL A 783 31.08 -21.12 36.17
CA VAL A 783 31.66 -19.80 36.47
C VAL A 783 32.65 -19.96 37.63
N GLY A 784 33.84 -19.38 37.51
CA GLY A 784 34.90 -19.52 38.52
C GLY A 784 36.30 -19.38 37.95
N ALA A 785 37.33 -19.44 38.80
CA ALA A 785 38.72 -19.33 38.34
C ALA A 785 39.24 -20.63 37.71
N ASN A 786 40.00 -20.52 36.61
CA ASN A 786 40.71 -21.62 35.95
C ASN A 786 39.79 -22.81 35.58
N LEU A 787 38.74 -22.55 34.81
CA LEU A 787 37.78 -23.59 34.43
C LEU A 787 38.44 -24.69 33.57
N ALA A 788 38.23 -25.94 33.97
CA ALA A 788 38.68 -27.15 33.27
C ALA A 788 37.55 -27.78 32.45
N ASN A 789 37.91 -28.76 31.59
CA ASN A 789 36.98 -29.48 30.71
C ASN A 789 36.22 -28.57 29.72
N ILE A 790 36.92 -27.57 29.17
CA ILE A 790 36.43 -26.72 28.08
C ILE A 790 36.26 -27.57 26.81
N PRO A 791 35.11 -27.50 26.10
CA PRO A 791 34.96 -28.15 24.80
C PRO A 791 36.01 -27.62 23.78
N PRO A 792 36.62 -28.47 22.93
CA PRO A 792 37.70 -28.04 22.02
C PRO A 792 37.29 -27.00 20.98
N ASP A 793 36.00 -26.91 20.69
CA ASP A 793 35.34 -26.00 19.75
C ASP A 793 34.84 -24.70 20.40
N ALA A 794 35.09 -24.49 21.70
CA ALA A 794 34.68 -23.29 22.41
C ALA A 794 35.34 -22.03 21.84
N LEU A 795 34.54 -21.00 21.55
CA LEU A 795 35.02 -19.66 21.28
C LEU A 795 35.63 -19.07 22.56
N VAL A 796 36.96 -18.93 22.59
CA VAL A 796 37.67 -18.35 23.73
C VAL A 796 37.80 -16.84 23.56
N ILE A 797 37.26 -16.10 24.51
CA ILE A 797 37.33 -14.63 24.59
C ILE A 797 38.23 -14.26 25.76
N ASP A 798 39.37 -13.62 25.48
CA ASP A 798 40.19 -13.04 26.54
C ASP A 798 39.57 -11.72 27.02
N ALA A 799 39.08 -11.73 28.26
CA ALA A 799 38.46 -10.60 28.94
C ALA A 799 39.35 -10.06 30.07
N THR A 800 40.68 -10.23 29.95
CA THR A 800 41.67 -9.57 30.81
C THR A 800 41.44 -8.06 30.85
N ASN A 801 41.35 -7.49 32.06
CA ASN A 801 40.97 -6.09 32.34
C ASN A 801 39.56 -5.68 31.89
N LYS A 802 38.66 -6.62 31.60
CA LYS A 802 37.24 -6.38 31.31
C LYS A 802 36.36 -6.81 32.48
N HIS A 803 35.13 -6.31 32.48
CA HIS A 803 34.10 -6.75 33.41
C HIS A 803 33.00 -7.52 32.67
N VAL A 804 32.40 -8.49 33.33
CA VAL A 804 31.27 -9.27 32.79
C VAL A 804 30.10 -9.19 33.75
N THR A 805 28.91 -8.91 33.25
CA THR A 805 27.65 -8.87 34.02
C THR A 805 26.65 -9.85 33.41
N PRO A 806 25.56 -10.20 34.10
CA PRO A 806 24.38 -10.72 33.41
C PRO A 806 23.90 -9.68 32.39
N GLY A 807 23.15 -10.13 31.40
CA GLY A 807 22.37 -9.25 30.54
C GLY A 807 21.45 -8.33 31.35
N LEU A 808 21.39 -7.05 30.99
CA LEU A 808 20.49 -6.10 31.64
C LEU A 808 19.04 -6.41 31.25
N ILE A 809 18.09 -6.07 32.13
CA ILE A 809 16.67 -6.34 31.94
C ILE A 809 15.84 -5.10 32.29
N ASP A 810 15.01 -4.65 31.35
CA ASP A 810 14.04 -3.59 31.61
C ASP A 810 12.69 -4.18 32.04
N CYS A 811 12.14 -3.73 33.17
CA CYS A 811 10.82 -4.14 33.65
C CYS A 811 9.67 -3.28 33.06
N HIS A 812 9.98 -2.21 32.33
CA HIS A 812 9.00 -1.36 31.67
C HIS A 812 9.56 -0.69 30.40
N SER A 813 9.20 -1.25 29.24
CA SER A 813 9.55 -0.72 27.91
C SER A 813 8.31 -0.52 27.04
N HIS A 814 8.38 0.43 26.11
CA HIS A 814 7.44 0.65 25.01
C HIS A 814 8.07 0.42 23.62
N THR A 815 9.36 0.03 23.60
CA THR A 815 10.16 -0.20 22.40
C THR A 815 9.51 -1.28 21.54
N GLY A 816 9.53 -1.08 20.22
CA GLY A 816 9.11 -2.09 19.23
C GLY A 816 7.67 -2.60 19.37
N ILE A 817 6.72 -1.72 19.66
CA ILE A 817 5.27 -1.97 19.58
C ILE A 817 4.73 -1.31 18.30
N GLU A 818 4.14 -2.12 17.41
CA GLU A 818 3.60 -1.68 16.12
C GLU A 818 2.13 -1.22 16.23
N GLY A 819 1.75 -0.17 15.50
CA GLY A 819 0.34 0.23 15.35
C GLY A 819 -0.31 0.82 16.60
N GLY A 820 0.48 1.50 17.45
CA GLY A 820 0.03 2.23 18.64
C GLY A 820 0.36 1.50 19.96
N VAL A 821 0.75 2.25 20.99
CA VAL A 821 1.16 1.71 22.31
C VAL A 821 -0.04 1.45 23.25
N ASN A 822 -1.21 2.00 22.94
CA ASN A 822 -2.46 1.80 23.70
C ASN A 822 -3.63 1.68 22.73
N GLU A 823 -4.60 0.82 23.03
CA GLU A 823 -5.93 0.95 22.44
C GLU A 823 -6.69 2.08 23.15
N GLY A 824 -6.57 3.29 22.61
CA GLY A 824 -6.92 4.53 23.30
C GLY A 824 -8.41 4.79 23.50
N THR A 825 -9.32 4.02 22.87
CA THR A 825 -10.75 4.37 22.83
C THR A 825 -11.58 3.74 23.95
N ASN A 826 -11.19 2.57 24.51
CA ASN A 826 -11.88 1.96 25.66
C ASN A 826 -11.06 2.06 26.97
N ASN A 827 -11.72 2.06 28.13
CA ASN A 827 -11.09 2.22 29.45
C ASN A 827 -10.61 0.89 30.08
N ASP A 828 -11.23 -0.20 29.65
CA ASP A 828 -10.82 -1.58 29.87
C ASP A 828 -10.57 -2.21 28.49
N THR A 829 -9.38 -2.77 28.34
CA THR A 829 -8.82 -3.31 27.09
C THR A 829 -8.03 -4.60 27.37
N ALA A 830 -8.47 -5.38 28.37
CA ALA A 830 -7.79 -6.59 28.83
C ALA A 830 -7.60 -7.68 27.74
N GLU A 831 -8.42 -7.65 26.69
CA GLU A 831 -8.35 -8.50 25.51
C GLU A 831 -7.19 -8.15 24.56
N CYS A 832 -6.71 -6.91 24.57
CA CYS A 832 -5.62 -6.41 23.72
C CYS A 832 -4.27 -7.02 24.14
N ARG A 833 -3.42 -7.35 23.16
CA ARG A 833 -2.16 -8.09 23.39
C ARG A 833 -0.99 -7.46 22.64
N ILE A 834 0.02 -7.02 23.38
CA ILE A 834 1.29 -6.56 22.77
C ILE A 834 1.99 -7.68 21.99
N GLY A 835 1.82 -8.94 22.42
CA GLY A 835 2.34 -10.08 21.67
C GLY A 835 1.92 -10.09 20.20
N ASP A 836 0.69 -9.69 19.87
CA ASP A 836 0.21 -9.62 18.49
C ASP A 836 0.83 -8.46 17.68
N CYS A 837 1.50 -7.50 18.34
CA CYS A 837 1.98 -6.23 17.80
C CYS A 837 3.49 -5.99 18.00
N ILE A 838 4.28 -7.03 18.29
CA ILE A 838 5.75 -6.90 18.37
C ILE A 838 6.31 -6.54 16.99
N GLU A 839 7.06 -5.43 16.89
CA GLU A 839 7.93 -5.10 15.74
C GLU A 839 9.38 -5.50 16.08
N PRO A 840 9.84 -6.70 15.66
CA PRO A 840 11.21 -7.16 15.88
C PRO A 840 12.27 -6.38 15.09
N ASP A 841 11.88 -5.60 14.06
CA ASP A 841 12.78 -4.80 13.23
C ASP A 841 12.99 -3.36 13.75
N ALA A 842 12.42 -3.03 14.92
CA ALA A 842 12.58 -1.71 15.52
C ALA A 842 14.04 -1.46 15.95
N ILE A 843 14.67 -0.44 15.36
CA ILE A 843 16.10 -0.08 15.59
C ILE A 843 16.45 0.18 17.06
N GLY A 844 15.45 0.47 17.91
CA GLY A 844 15.59 0.53 19.37
C GLY A 844 16.24 -0.74 19.94
N TRP A 845 15.84 -1.94 19.49
CA TRP A 845 16.40 -3.20 19.99
C TRP A 845 17.92 -3.32 19.79
N TYR A 846 18.44 -2.95 18.61
CA TYR A 846 19.87 -2.97 18.37
C TYR A 846 20.61 -1.92 19.21
N ARG A 847 19.99 -0.74 19.38
CA ARG A 847 20.53 0.37 20.19
C ARG A 847 20.57 0.02 21.68
N GLU A 848 19.61 -0.75 22.17
CA GLU A 848 19.51 -1.26 23.54
C GLU A 848 20.47 -2.43 23.81
N LEU A 849 20.63 -3.35 22.86
CA LEU A 849 21.70 -4.36 22.88
C LEU A 849 23.08 -3.72 23.02
N ALA A 850 23.33 -2.60 22.34
CA ALA A 850 24.56 -1.80 22.49
C ALA A 850 24.73 -1.13 23.87
N GLY A 851 23.65 -1.05 24.66
CA GLY A 851 23.65 -0.64 26.07
C GLY A 851 23.74 -1.82 27.06
N GLY A 852 23.84 -3.07 26.57
CA GLY A 852 23.87 -4.27 27.40
C GLY A 852 22.51 -4.88 27.74
N LEU A 853 21.41 -4.36 27.18
CA LEU A 853 20.08 -4.92 27.40
C LEU A 853 19.91 -6.24 26.65
N THR A 854 19.42 -7.27 27.33
CA THR A 854 19.14 -8.59 26.73
C THR A 854 17.67 -8.97 26.78
N ALA A 855 16.90 -8.43 27.73
CA ALA A 855 15.48 -8.71 27.89
C ALA A 855 14.69 -7.46 28.31
N ALA A 856 13.41 -7.43 27.95
CA ALA A 856 12.51 -6.34 28.29
C ALA A 856 11.09 -6.85 28.56
N ASN A 857 10.33 -6.10 29.34
CA ASN A 857 8.89 -6.27 29.52
C ASN A 857 8.15 -5.15 28.77
N GLN A 858 7.67 -5.46 27.57
CA GLN A 858 6.88 -4.54 26.76
C GLN A 858 5.49 -4.37 27.37
N LEU A 859 5.14 -3.15 27.74
CA LEU A 859 3.87 -2.82 28.40
C LEU A 859 3.06 -1.87 27.53
N HIS A 860 1.74 -1.90 27.69
CA HIS A 860 0.88 -0.82 27.20
C HIS A 860 1.25 0.45 27.96
N GLY A 861 0.88 1.63 27.45
CA GLY A 861 1.09 2.89 28.14
C GLY A 861 0.25 3.04 29.42
N SER A 862 -0.16 4.27 29.72
CA SER A 862 -1.01 4.58 30.88
C SER A 862 -2.27 5.37 30.47
N ALA A 863 -2.82 5.09 29.28
CA ALA A 863 -4.02 5.76 28.78
C ALA A 863 -5.32 5.23 29.42
N ASN A 864 -5.31 3.96 29.84
CA ASN A 864 -6.48 3.18 30.27
C ASN A 864 -6.25 2.63 31.68
N PRO A 865 -7.25 2.64 32.58
CA PRO A 865 -7.20 1.92 33.85
C PRO A 865 -6.78 0.45 33.73
N ILE A 866 -7.31 -0.26 32.72
CA ILE A 866 -6.91 -1.63 32.35
C ILE A 866 -6.46 -1.57 30.88
N GLY A 867 -5.15 -1.56 30.66
CA GLY A 867 -4.54 -1.24 29.37
C GLY A 867 -4.30 -2.42 28.42
N GLY A 868 -4.18 -3.64 28.94
CA GLY A 868 -4.01 -4.85 28.12
C GLY A 868 -2.74 -5.67 28.41
N GLN A 869 -2.63 -6.81 27.75
CA GLN A 869 -1.66 -7.87 28.03
C GLN A 869 -0.24 -7.52 27.55
N ASN A 870 0.74 -7.65 28.44
CA ASN A 870 2.15 -7.35 28.17
C ASN A 870 2.85 -8.47 27.37
N SER A 871 4.11 -8.24 27.00
CA SER A 871 4.97 -9.31 26.48
C SER A 871 6.37 -9.21 27.06
N VAL A 872 6.87 -10.32 27.62
CA VAL A 872 8.25 -10.43 28.10
C VAL A 872 9.10 -11.00 26.99
N VAL A 873 10.11 -10.25 26.56
CA VAL A 873 10.92 -10.53 25.38
C VAL A 873 12.43 -10.58 25.68
N LYS A 874 13.16 -11.29 24.82
CA LYS A 874 14.61 -11.20 24.64
C LYS A 874 14.92 -10.51 23.32
N LEU A 875 15.93 -9.64 23.31
CA LEU A 875 16.29 -8.80 22.17
C LEU A 875 17.08 -9.58 21.11
N LYS A 876 16.45 -10.60 20.50
CA LYS A 876 17.08 -11.48 19.51
C LYS A 876 17.05 -10.83 18.11
N TRP A 877 17.74 -9.71 17.93
CA TRP A 877 17.81 -8.95 16.67
C TRP A 877 18.05 -9.86 15.45
N SER A 878 17.29 -9.64 14.37
CA SER A 878 17.13 -10.52 13.19
C SER A 878 16.25 -11.78 13.31
N LYS A 879 15.64 -12.06 14.47
CA LYS A 879 14.67 -13.16 14.63
C LYS A 879 13.22 -12.68 14.49
N SER A 880 12.24 -13.59 14.47
CA SER A 880 10.82 -13.26 14.33
C SER A 880 10.22 -12.68 15.61
N ALA A 881 9.03 -12.06 15.50
CA ALA A 881 8.25 -11.59 16.65
C ALA A 881 7.96 -12.69 17.70
N ASN A 882 7.87 -13.95 17.27
CA ASN A 882 7.67 -15.09 18.17
C ASN A 882 8.97 -15.49 18.88
N ASP A 883 10.12 -15.49 18.19
CA ASP A 883 11.43 -15.83 18.77
C ASP A 883 11.89 -14.86 19.87
N PHE A 884 11.37 -13.63 19.84
CA PHE A 884 11.58 -12.63 20.89
C PHE A 884 10.92 -13.06 22.21
N ARG A 885 9.76 -13.73 22.20
CA ARG A 885 8.98 -14.01 23.42
C ARG A 885 9.68 -15.03 24.33
N ILE A 886 9.62 -14.81 25.64
CA ILE A 886 10.02 -15.83 26.63
C ILE A 886 8.81 -16.74 26.92
N GLU A 887 8.78 -17.92 26.29
CA GLU A 887 7.63 -18.85 26.33
C GLU A 887 7.12 -19.18 27.73
N ASP A 888 8.01 -19.42 28.70
CA ASP A 888 7.67 -19.78 30.08
C ASP A 888 7.40 -18.58 31.02
N ALA A 889 7.43 -17.35 30.51
CA ALA A 889 7.15 -16.17 31.33
C ALA A 889 5.66 -16.16 31.74
N ILE A 890 5.39 -15.92 33.02
CA ILE A 890 4.00 -15.81 33.49
C ILE A 890 3.36 -14.61 32.77
N PRO A 891 2.21 -14.79 32.09
CA PRO A 891 1.53 -13.68 31.42
C PRO A 891 1.22 -12.54 32.39
N GLY A 892 1.24 -11.31 31.91
CA GLY A 892 0.87 -10.15 32.70
C GLY A 892 -0.15 -9.25 32.00
N ILE A 893 -0.46 -8.13 32.64
CA ILE A 893 -1.35 -7.09 32.14
C ILE A 893 -0.91 -5.74 32.70
N LYS A 894 -0.98 -4.69 31.87
CA LYS A 894 -0.76 -3.31 32.29
C LYS A 894 -2.04 -2.74 32.89
N PHE A 895 -1.97 -2.27 34.13
CA PHE A 895 -2.96 -1.40 34.74
C PHE A 895 -2.39 0.02 34.86
N ALA A 896 -3.23 1.04 35.00
CA ALA A 896 -2.79 2.39 35.31
C ALA A 896 -3.73 3.14 36.26
N LEU A 897 -3.12 3.87 37.19
CA LEU A 897 -3.74 4.81 38.11
C LEU A 897 -3.25 6.23 37.76
N GLY A 898 -3.53 7.20 38.62
CA GLY A 898 -2.97 8.56 38.49
C GLY A 898 -3.76 9.49 37.59
N GLU A 899 -3.22 10.70 37.46
CA GLU A 899 -3.73 11.78 36.61
C GLU A 899 -3.95 11.30 35.17
N ASN A 900 -3.04 10.46 34.67
CA ASN A 900 -3.02 10.00 33.28
C ASN A 900 -4.34 9.34 32.82
N VAL A 901 -4.96 8.52 33.70
CA VAL A 901 -6.25 7.85 33.42
C VAL A 901 -7.47 8.64 33.85
N THR A 902 -7.30 9.72 34.63
CA THR A 902 -8.41 10.61 35.06
C THR A 902 -8.55 11.87 34.20
N ARG A 903 -7.68 12.07 33.20
CA ARG A 903 -7.78 13.18 32.24
C ARG A 903 -9.12 13.12 31.50
N PRO A 904 -9.87 14.24 31.36
CA PRO A 904 -11.09 14.26 30.58
C PRO A 904 -10.83 13.90 29.11
N ARG A 905 -11.35 12.74 28.67
CA ARG A 905 -11.27 12.23 27.28
C ARG A 905 -12.64 11.83 26.74
N GLY A 906 -13.69 12.59 27.05
CA GLY A 906 -15.08 12.27 26.66
C GLY A 906 -15.71 11.02 27.32
N ARG A 907 -14.92 10.22 28.05
CA ARG A 907 -15.30 8.92 28.63
C ARG A 907 -15.13 8.86 30.15
N TYR A 908 -15.74 7.85 30.78
CA TYR A 908 -15.51 7.51 32.18
C TYR A 908 -14.26 6.61 32.31
N PRO A 909 -13.44 6.69 33.39
CA PRO A 909 -13.57 7.56 34.56
C PRO A 909 -12.77 8.87 34.46
N ASN A 910 -13.29 9.94 35.07
CA ASN A 910 -12.62 11.25 35.17
C ASN A 910 -12.11 11.57 36.60
N THR A 911 -12.07 10.58 37.49
CA THR A 911 -11.62 10.75 38.89
C THR A 911 -10.99 9.46 39.42
N ARG A 912 -10.13 9.55 40.44
CA ARG A 912 -9.52 8.39 41.11
C ARG A 912 -10.55 7.44 41.74
N MET A 913 -11.65 7.97 42.25
CA MET A 913 -12.79 7.17 42.73
C MET A 913 -13.48 6.39 41.60
N GLY A 914 -13.57 6.99 40.41
CA GLY A 914 -14.09 6.30 39.23
C GLY A 914 -13.15 5.19 38.72
N VAL A 915 -11.84 5.35 38.87
CA VAL A 915 -10.87 4.28 38.59
C VAL A 915 -11.08 3.10 39.54
N GLU A 916 -11.20 3.34 40.85
CA GLU A 916 -11.48 2.27 41.82
C GLU A 916 -12.80 1.54 41.50
N ALA A 917 -13.87 2.30 41.23
CA ALA A 917 -15.18 1.74 40.91
C ALA A 917 -15.15 0.89 39.63
N LEU A 918 -14.49 1.36 38.56
CA LEU A 918 -14.30 0.60 37.33
C LEU A 918 -13.58 -0.73 37.60
N LEU A 919 -12.43 -0.71 38.29
CA LEU A 919 -11.67 -1.93 38.59
C LEU A 919 -12.49 -2.94 39.42
N ARG A 920 -13.23 -2.43 40.42
CA ARG A 920 -14.11 -3.23 41.29
C ARG A 920 -15.28 -3.86 40.52
N ASP A 921 -15.84 -3.14 39.55
CA ASP A 921 -16.91 -3.63 38.68
C ASP A 921 -16.38 -4.68 37.68
N SER A 922 -15.29 -4.39 36.95
CA SER A 922 -14.62 -5.33 36.03
C SER A 922 -14.27 -6.66 36.71
N PHE A 923 -13.72 -6.64 37.93
CA PHE A 923 -13.42 -7.88 38.67
C PHE A 923 -14.66 -8.61 39.21
N ARG A 924 -15.79 -7.91 39.45
CA ARG A 924 -17.06 -8.57 39.78
C ARG A 924 -17.58 -9.34 38.56
N GLU A 925 -17.59 -8.71 37.39
CA GLU A 925 -18.02 -9.33 36.14
C GLU A 925 -17.13 -10.51 35.74
N ALA A 926 -15.81 -10.37 35.86
CA ALA A 926 -14.85 -11.44 35.61
C ALA A 926 -15.07 -12.67 36.52
N ARG A 927 -15.44 -12.45 37.79
CA ARG A 927 -15.80 -13.53 38.72
C ARG A 927 -17.10 -14.23 38.31
N GLU A 928 -18.13 -13.49 37.90
CA GLU A 928 -19.38 -14.07 37.40
C GLU A 928 -19.19 -14.86 36.10
N TYR A 929 -18.32 -14.37 35.20
CA TYR A 929 -17.88 -15.07 34.01
C TYR A 929 -17.16 -16.38 34.36
N ALA A 930 -16.19 -16.33 35.28
CA ALA A 930 -15.44 -17.50 35.73
C ALA A 930 -16.35 -18.58 36.33
N THR A 931 -17.34 -18.20 37.15
CA THR A 931 -18.34 -19.12 37.69
C THR A 931 -19.14 -19.79 36.57
N LYS A 932 -19.69 -19.03 35.61
CA LYS A 932 -20.45 -19.59 34.46
C LYS A 932 -19.63 -20.59 33.65
N GLN A 933 -18.36 -20.28 33.39
CA GLN A 933 -17.45 -21.19 32.68
C GLN A 933 -17.14 -22.45 33.50
N SER A 934 -16.92 -22.32 34.81
CA SER A 934 -16.67 -23.44 35.73
C SER A 934 -17.90 -24.36 35.86
N ASP A 935 -19.09 -23.79 36.00
CA ASP A 935 -20.34 -24.55 36.12
C ASP A 935 -20.62 -25.38 34.87
N TYR A 936 -20.37 -24.82 33.68
CA TYR A 936 -20.47 -25.56 32.42
C TYR A 936 -19.39 -26.65 32.27
N ALA A 937 -18.15 -26.36 32.69
CA ALA A 937 -17.05 -27.32 32.68
C ALA A 937 -17.29 -28.50 33.65
N ALA A 938 -18.04 -28.29 34.74
CA ALA A 938 -18.37 -29.29 35.73
C ALA A 938 -19.50 -30.27 35.30
N LEU A 939 -20.21 -29.99 34.21
CA LEU A 939 -21.21 -30.89 33.63
C LEU A 939 -20.58 -32.21 33.13
N THR A 940 -21.39 -33.27 32.99
CA THR A 940 -20.97 -34.48 32.26
C THR A 940 -20.94 -34.23 30.75
N ASP A 941 -20.34 -35.13 29.97
CA ASP A 941 -20.34 -35.02 28.51
C ASP A 941 -21.75 -35.09 27.91
N GLU A 942 -22.63 -35.91 28.49
CA GLU A 942 -24.05 -36.00 28.09
C GLU A 942 -24.81 -34.70 28.38
N GLN A 943 -24.49 -34.04 29.49
CA GLN A 943 -25.08 -32.74 29.84
C GLN A 943 -24.53 -31.63 28.93
N ARG A 944 -23.21 -31.58 28.69
CA ARG A 944 -22.60 -30.62 27.74
C ARG A 944 -23.16 -30.77 26.33
N ALA A 945 -23.44 -31.98 25.88
CA ALA A 945 -24.01 -32.24 24.55
C ALA A 945 -25.40 -31.61 24.34
N ILE A 946 -26.16 -31.38 25.42
CA ILE A 946 -27.51 -30.81 25.39
C ILE A 946 -27.59 -29.38 25.94
N THR A 947 -26.50 -28.83 26.48
CA THR A 947 -26.45 -27.49 27.07
C THR A 947 -25.52 -26.58 26.26
N MET A 948 -26.00 -25.39 25.92
CA MET A 948 -25.19 -24.37 25.25
C MET A 948 -24.03 -23.92 26.15
N ALA A 949 -22.81 -23.96 25.61
CA ALA A 949 -21.65 -23.40 26.28
C ALA A 949 -21.82 -21.88 26.53
N PRO A 950 -21.32 -21.33 27.65
CA PRO A 950 -21.21 -19.88 27.82
C PRO A 950 -20.31 -19.27 26.73
N ARG A 951 -20.68 -18.08 26.22
CA ARG A 951 -19.84 -17.33 25.27
C ARG A 951 -18.47 -17.09 25.92
N ARG A 952 -17.39 -17.39 25.17
CA ARG A 952 -16.03 -17.04 25.58
C ARG A 952 -15.79 -15.56 25.30
N ASP A 953 -15.39 -14.82 26.31
CA ASP A 953 -15.13 -13.38 26.23
C ASP A 953 -13.67 -13.12 26.62
N LEU A 954 -12.86 -12.61 25.68
CA LEU A 954 -11.42 -12.46 25.87
C LEU A 954 -11.04 -11.41 26.92
N GLN A 955 -11.91 -10.42 27.16
CA GLN A 955 -11.69 -9.37 28.15
C GLN A 955 -11.93 -9.94 29.55
N LEU A 956 -13.10 -10.53 29.77
CA LEU A 956 -13.46 -11.14 31.06
C LEU A 956 -12.63 -12.38 31.38
N GLU A 957 -12.19 -13.15 30.37
CA GLU A 957 -11.26 -14.27 30.54
C GLU A 957 -9.89 -13.79 31.04
N CYS A 958 -9.34 -12.73 30.45
CA CYS A 958 -8.06 -12.15 30.90
C CYS A 958 -8.14 -11.66 32.36
N LEU A 959 -9.27 -11.08 32.77
CA LEU A 959 -9.50 -10.66 34.16
C LEU A 959 -9.72 -11.85 35.10
N ALA A 960 -10.41 -12.91 34.64
CA ALA A 960 -10.58 -14.14 35.41
C ALA A 960 -9.25 -14.88 35.64
N GLU A 961 -8.30 -14.81 34.69
CA GLU A 961 -6.93 -15.33 34.88
C GLU A 961 -6.18 -14.64 36.02
N ILE A 962 -6.41 -13.35 36.24
CA ILE A 962 -5.82 -12.59 37.37
C ILE A 962 -6.38 -13.10 38.70
N LEU A 963 -7.71 -13.27 38.79
CA LEU A 963 -8.39 -13.84 39.96
C LEU A 963 -7.95 -15.29 40.23
N ALA A 964 -7.62 -16.05 39.19
CA ALA A 964 -7.08 -17.40 39.28
C ALA A 964 -5.56 -17.45 39.56
N GLY A 965 -4.88 -16.30 39.69
CA GLY A 965 -3.42 -16.21 39.92
C GLY A 965 -2.56 -16.67 38.73
N LYS A 966 -3.15 -16.78 37.53
CA LYS A 966 -2.47 -17.18 36.29
C LYS A 966 -1.82 -16.00 35.55
N ARG A 967 -2.21 -14.76 35.89
CA ARG A 967 -1.75 -13.52 35.25
C ARG A 967 -1.33 -12.47 36.28
N LEU A 968 -0.22 -11.79 36.03
CA LEU A 968 0.37 -10.79 36.92
C LEU A 968 -0.04 -9.36 36.55
N ILE A 969 -0.48 -8.56 37.52
CA ILE A 969 -0.69 -7.12 37.30
C ILE A 969 0.63 -6.37 37.36
N HIS A 970 0.94 -5.60 36.32
CA HIS A 970 1.96 -4.55 36.30
C HIS A 970 1.24 -3.19 36.30
N CYS A 971 1.24 -2.47 37.43
CA CYS A 971 0.39 -1.28 37.59
C CYS A 971 1.20 0.02 37.59
N HIS A 972 0.95 0.89 36.62
CA HIS A 972 1.42 2.28 36.64
C HIS A 972 0.76 3.04 37.79
N SER A 973 1.58 3.53 38.73
CA SER A 973 1.13 4.34 39.86
C SER A 973 2.24 5.30 40.24
N TYR A 974 1.90 6.54 40.58
CA TYR A 974 2.89 7.46 41.14
C TYR A 974 2.71 7.63 42.65
N ARG A 975 1.47 7.87 43.10
CA ARG A 975 1.19 8.32 44.46
C ARG A 975 0.86 7.22 45.47
N GLN A 976 1.13 7.50 46.73
CA GLN A 976 0.93 6.55 47.83
C GLN A 976 -0.55 6.19 48.06
N ASP A 977 -1.48 7.12 47.85
CA ASP A 977 -2.92 6.89 48.06
C ASP A 977 -3.51 5.90 47.04
N GLU A 978 -2.97 5.90 45.82
CA GLU A 978 -3.40 5.03 44.72
C GLU A 978 -2.83 3.62 44.85
N ILE A 979 -1.57 3.51 45.29
CA ILE A 979 -0.95 2.24 45.69
C ILE A 979 -1.78 1.58 46.79
N LEU A 980 -2.17 2.33 47.82
CA LEU A 980 -3.02 1.84 48.92
C LEU A 980 -4.44 1.45 48.49
N MET A 981 -5.01 2.12 47.47
CA MET A 981 -6.30 1.74 46.90
C MET A 981 -6.20 0.38 46.19
N LEU A 982 -5.22 0.19 45.31
CA LEU A 982 -5.09 -1.07 44.57
C LEU A 982 -4.69 -2.24 45.47
N LEU A 983 -3.88 -2.01 46.51
CA LEU A 983 -3.60 -3.01 47.55
C LEU A 983 -4.89 -3.49 48.24
N ARG A 984 -5.82 -2.59 48.58
CA ARG A 984 -7.11 -2.95 49.17
C ARG A 984 -8.01 -3.74 48.21
N LEU A 985 -8.05 -3.37 46.92
CA LEU A 985 -8.75 -4.19 45.92
C LEU A 985 -8.12 -5.57 45.76
N ALA A 986 -6.79 -5.68 45.85
CA ALA A 986 -6.08 -6.95 45.79
C ALA A 986 -6.40 -7.85 46.99
N GLU A 987 -6.55 -7.28 48.19
CA GLU A 987 -7.03 -8.00 49.39
C GLU A 987 -8.50 -8.44 49.23
N GLU A 988 -9.39 -7.56 48.72
CA GLU A 988 -10.82 -7.84 48.55
C GLU A 988 -11.13 -8.95 47.54
N PHE A 989 -10.45 -8.92 46.39
CA PHE A 989 -10.64 -9.90 45.31
C PHE A 989 -9.60 -11.04 45.35
N ASN A 990 -8.69 -11.04 46.33
CA ASN A 990 -7.64 -12.05 46.53
C ASN A 990 -6.74 -12.27 45.30
N PHE A 991 -6.36 -11.20 44.59
CA PHE A 991 -5.39 -11.26 43.50
C PHE A 991 -3.99 -10.77 43.93
N ARG A 992 -2.97 -11.10 43.14
CA ARG A 992 -1.58 -10.64 43.38
C ARG A 992 -1.15 -9.60 42.36
N ILE A 993 -0.47 -8.57 42.86
CA ILE A 993 0.18 -7.55 42.03
C ILE A 993 1.60 -8.04 41.79
N GLY A 994 2.01 -8.13 40.52
CA GLY A 994 3.37 -8.51 40.16
C GLY A 994 4.35 -7.38 40.49
N THR A 995 4.07 -6.18 40.00
CA THR A 995 4.95 -5.00 40.16
C THR A 995 4.18 -3.69 40.04
N PHE A 996 4.43 -2.75 40.97
CA PHE A 996 4.08 -1.34 40.77
C PHE A 996 5.15 -0.66 39.90
N GLN A 997 4.71 0.07 38.88
CA GLN A 997 5.52 0.73 37.87
C GLN A 997 5.56 2.24 38.12
N HIS A 998 6.73 2.84 37.91
CA HIS A 998 7.16 4.20 38.26
C HIS A 998 7.20 4.47 39.77
N VAL A 999 6.10 4.26 40.49
CA VAL A 999 6.01 4.09 41.95
C VAL A 999 6.83 5.11 42.78
N LEU A 1000 6.80 6.38 42.37
CA LEU A 1000 7.71 7.42 42.88
C LEU A 1000 7.47 7.83 44.34
N GLU A 1001 6.24 7.67 44.85
CA GLU A 1001 5.92 7.79 46.28
C GLU A 1001 5.97 6.45 47.04
N GLY A 1002 6.49 5.39 46.40
CA GLY A 1002 6.52 4.03 46.96
C GLY A 1002 7.21 3.95 48.32
N TYR A 1003 8.28 4.72 48.53
CA TYR A 1003 9.00 4.84 49.80
C TYR A 1003 8.11 5.19 51.01
N LYS A 1004 6.98 5.88 50.79
CA LYS A 1004 6.05 6.28 51.86
C LYS A 1004 5.12 5.15 52.33
N VAL A 1005 5.05 4.04 51.59
CA VAL A 1005 4.18 2.86 51.84
C VAL A 1005 4.90 1.53 51.55
N ALA A 1006 6.24 1.55 51.61
CA ALA A 1006 7.08 0.46 51.14
C ALA A 1006 6.94 -0.82 51.99
N ASP A 1007 6.66 -0.67 53.28
CA ASP A 1007 6.33 -1.76 54.22
C ASP A 1007 5.07 -2.53 53.78
N LEU A 1008 4.06 -1.83 53.27
CA LEU A 1008 2.81 -2.42 52.78
C LEU A 1008 3.00 -3.09 51.41
N ILE A 1009 3.83 -2.51 50.53
CA ILE A 1009 4.25 -3.15 49.27
C ILE A 1009 5.00 -4.46 49.57
N ALA A 1010 5.95 -4.44 50.50
CA ALA A 1010 6.71 -5.61 50.93
C ALA A 1010 5.80 -6.68 51.57
N LYS A 1011 4.87 -6.28 52.45
CA LYS A 1011 3.89 -7.18 53.09
C LYS A 1011 2.98 -7.88 52.06
N HIS A 1012 2.60 -7.21 50.97
CA HIS A 1012 1.84 -7.82 49.87
C HIS A 1012 2.69 -8.75 48.99
N GLY A 1013 4.01 -8.55 48.98
CA GLY A 1013 4.94 -9.27 48.12
C GLY A 1013 4.97 -8.78 46.67
N ALA A 1014 4.55 -7.52 46.43
CA ALA A 1014 4.67 -6.88 45.12
C ALA A 1014 6.10 -6.33 44.91
N GLY A 1015 6.56 -6.31 43.66
CA GLY A 1015 7.75 -5.57 43.28
C GLY A 1015 7.50 -4.08 43.09
N ALA A 1016 8.58 -3.29 43.07
CA ALA A 1016 8.57 -1.88 42.70
C ALA A 1016 9.58 -1.61 41.59
N SER A 1017 9.13 -1.08 40.47
CA SER A 1017 9.94 -0.73 39.30
C SER A 1017 9.84 0.77 39.13
N THR A 1018 10.90 1.51 39.45
CA THR A 1018 10.86 2.97 39.61
C THR A 1018 11.86 3.71 38.72
N PHE A 1019 11.74 5.03 38.65
CA PHE A 1019 12.78 5.87 38.05
C PHE A 1019 13.84 6.23 39.10
N SER A 1020 15.07 6.40 38.65
CA SER A 1020 16.17 6.81 39.53
C SER A 1020 16.21 8.34 39.75
N ASP A 1021 15.93 9.14 38.69
CA ASP A 1021 15.95 10.61 38.73
C ASP A 1021 14.95 11.36 37.81
N TRP A 1022 13.90 10.71 37.27
CA TRP A 1022 12.92 11.34 36.38
C TRP A 1022 11.59 11.70 37.06
N TRP A 1023 11.35 13.00 37.31
CA TRP A 1023 10.13 13.54 37.94
C TRP A 1023 9.97 15.07 37.80
N ALA A 1024 9.14 15.70 38.65
CA ALA A 1024 8.82 17.14 38.70
C ALA A 1024 8.17 17.76 37.45
N TYR A 1025 7.62 16.96 36.53
CA TYR A 1025 6.93 17.42 35.31
C TYR A 1025 5.38 17.41 35.40
N LYS A 1026 4.81 16.90 36.50
CA LYS A 1026 3.36 16.94 36.82
C LYS A 1026 3.12 16.84 38.32
N MET A 1027 1.90 17.13 38.79
CA MET A 1027 1.61 17.25 40.23
C MET A 1027 1.83 15.95 41.01
N GLU A 1028 1.42 14.80 40.46
CA GLU A 1028 1.60 13.49 41.09
C GLU A 1028 3.04 12.98 41.17
N VAL A 1029 4.02 13.70 40.60
CA VAL A 1029 5.45 13.36 40.67
C VAL A 1029 6.29 14.42 41.40
N MET A 1030 5.66 15.33 42.14
CA MET A 1030 6.37 16.42 42.85
C MET A 1030 7.16 15.94 44.07
N ASP A 1031 6.65 14.94 44.79
CA ASP A 1031 7.24 14.38 46.02
C ASP A 1031 8.26 13.25 45.75
N ALA A 1032 8.64 13.05 44.48
CA ALA A 1032 9.59 12.03 44.08
C ALA A 1032 11.03 12.37 44.57
N VAL A 1033 11.77 11.36 45.00
CA VAL A 1033 13.13 11.51 45.55
C VAL A 1033 14.07 10.42 45.00
N PRO A 1034 15.38 10.71 44.79
CA PRO A 1034 16.32 9.72 44.24
C PRO A 1034 16.57 8.55 45.20
N PHE A 1035 16.27 8.74 46.48
CA PHE A 1035 16.34 7.73 47.52
C PHE A 1035 15.21 6.68 47.42
N ASN A 1036 14.16 6.91 46.63
CA ASN A 1036 12.94 6.08 46.60
C ASN A 1036 13.26 4.58 46.43
N GLY A 1037 14.10 4.26 45.43
CA GLY A 1037 14.49 2.87 45.16
C GLY A 1037 15.26 2.21 46.30
N ALA A 1038 16.18 2.95 46.95
CA ALA A 1038 16.95 2.44 48.08
C ALA A 1038 16.08 2.26 49.34
N MET A 1039 15.27 3.26 49.68
CA MET A 1039 14.35 3.19 50.84
C MET A 1039 13.35 2.04 50.72
N MET A 1040 12.85 1.75 49.51
CA MET A 1040 12.01 0.57 49.26
C MET A 1040 12.79 -0.74 49.38
N HIS A 1041 14.04 -0.78 48.90
CA HIS A 1041 14.91 -1.95 49.00
C HIS A 1041 15.25 -2.30 50.45
N ASP A 1042 15.56 -1.32 51.29
CA ASP A 1042 15.95 -1.49 52.69
C ASP A 1042 14.85 -2.13 53.55
N VAL A 1043 13.57 -1.91 53.21
CA VAL A 1043 12.43 -2.56 53.88
C VAL A 1043 12.02 -3.89 53.24
N GLY A 1044 12.78 -4.38 52.25
CA GLY A 1044 12.61 -5.70 51.63
C GLY A 1044 11.75 -5.75 50.37
N VAL A 1045 11.40 -4.62 49.75
CA VAL A 1045 10.75 -4.62 48.43
C VAL A 1045 11.75 -5.09 47.36
N VAL A 1046 11.30 -5.90 46.41
CA VAL A 1046 12.10 -6.23 45.22
C VAL A 1046 12.06 -5.03 44.27
N VAL A 1047 13.10 -4.20 44.33
CA VAL A 1047 13.20 -2.94 43.57
C VAL A 1047 13.98 -3.11 42.27
N SER A 1048 13.49 -2.51 41.19
CA SER A 1048 14.19 -2.35 39.92
C SER A 1048 14.14 -0.89 39.44
N PHE A 1049 15.03 -0.55 38.51
CA PHE A 1049 14.93 0.67 37.73
C PHE A 1049 14.53 0.35 36.28
N ASN A 1050 13.68 1.18 35.70
CA ASN A 1050 13.21 1.07 34.32
C ASN A 1050 13.51 2.34 33.51
N SER A 1051 13.44 2.23 32.19
CA SER A 1051 13.67 3.36 31.29
C SER A 1051 12.43 4.16 30.95
N ASP A 1052 11.31 3.49 30.66
CA ASP A 1052 10.13 4.07 29.99
C ASP A 1052 10.48 4.87 28.71
N SER A 1053 11.61 4.52 28.06
CA SER A 1053 12.19 5.28 26.94
C SER A 1053 13.31 4.51 26.21
N ASP A 1054 13.19 4.39 24.87
CA ASP A 1054 14.15 3.74 23.97
C ASP A 1054 15.62 4.23 24.10
N GLU A 1055 15.88 5.47 24.52
CA GLU A 1055 17.27 5.94 24.73
C GLU A 1055 17.75 5.66 26.16
N MET A 1056 16.89 5.78 27.18
CA MET A 1056 17.25 5.47 28.57
C MET A 1056 17.41 3.96 28.79
N ALA A 1057 16.72 3.12 28.01
CA ALA A 1057 16.88 1.65 28.01
C ALA A 1057 18.32 1.22 27.72
N ARG A 1058 19.04 2.02 26.93
CA ARG A 1058 20.46 1.85 26.59
C ARG A 1058 21.42 2.25 27.72
N ARG A 1059 20.88 2.81 28.81
CA ARG A 1059 21.61 3.45 29.92
C ARG A 1059 21.21 2.91 31.29
N LEU A 1060 20.51 1.78 31.36
CA LEU A 1060 20.11 1.15 32.63
C LEU A 1060 21.29 0.89 33.60
N ASN A 1061 22.51 0.69 33.08
CA ASN A 1061 23.71 0.61 33.92
C ASN A 1061 24.02 1.93 34.66
N MET A 1062 23.74 3.08 34.04
CA MET A 1062 23.83 4.41 34.67
C MET A 1062 22.66 4.66 35.62
N GLU A 1063 21.47 4.15 35.31
CA GLU A 1063 20.32 4.17 36.24
C GLU A 1063 20.67 3.44 37.54
N ALA A 1064 21.22 2.22 37.45
CA ALA A 1064 21.73 1.49 38.59
C ALA A 1064 22.81 2.26 39.35
N ALA A 1065 23.77 2.90 38.66
CA ALA A 1065 24.84 3.67 39.30
C ALA A 1065 24.31 4.82 40.18
N LYS A 1066 23.14 5.40 39.87
CA LYS A 1066 22.51 6.44 40.68
C LYS A 1066 22.04 5.93 42.06
N ALA A 1067 21.72 4.64 42.21
CA ALA A 1067 21.44 4.05 43.53
C ALA A 1067 22.69 4.03 44.43
N VAL A 1068 23.89 3.87 43.86
CA VAL A 1068 25.16 4.01 44.62
C VAL A 1068 25.39 5.47 45.02
N LYS A 1069 25.10 6.42 44.12
CA LYS A 1069 25.32 7.85 44.36
C LYS A 1069 24.36 8.46 45.39
N TYR A 1070 23.09 8.09 45.35
CA TYR A 1070 22.04 8.72 46.14
C TYR A 1070 21.47 7.82 47.24
N GLY A 1071 21.56 6.49 47.12
CA GLY A 1071 20.86 5.55 47.99
C GLY A 1071 21.75 4.73 48.92
N ASP A 1072 23.04 5.06 49.06
CA ASP A 1072 24.06 4.30 49.79
C ASP A 1072 24.12 2.79 49.45
N CYS A 1073 23.53 2.38 48.31
CA CYS A 1073 23.52 0.99 47.86
C CYS A 1073 24.93 0.55 47.45
N THR A 1074 25.33 -0.65 47.85
CA THR A 1074 26.59 -1.22 47.32
C THR A 1074 26.49 -1.42 45.81
N ALA A 1075 27.61 -1.32 45.08
CA ALA A 1075 27.64 -1.54 43.63
C ALA A 1075 27.02 -2.89 43.20
N VAL A 1076 27.15 -3.94 44.01
CA VAL A 1076 26.59 -5.26 43.74
C VAL A 1076 25.06 -5.28 43.89
N GLU A 1077 24.48 -4.59 44.89
CA GLU A 1077 23.02 -4.48 45.02
C GLU A 1077 22.44 -3.53 43.98
N ALA A 1078 23.11 -2.41 43.70
CA ALA A 1078 22.71 -1.46 42.66
C ALA A 1078 22.60 -2.14 41.28
N LEU A 1079 23.57 -2.97 40.89
CA LEU A 1079 23.51 -3.73 39.62
C LEU A 1079 22.32 -4.70 39.57
N LYS A 1080 21.83 -5.20 40.71
CA LYS A 1080 20.63 -6.08 40.73
C LYS A 1080 19.36 -5.34 40.37
N PHE A 1081 19.28 -4.01 40.53
CA PHE A 1081 18.10 -3.23 40.17
C PHE A 1081 17.81 -3.28 38.66
N VAL A 1082 18.80 -3.65 37.84
CA VAL A 1082 18.68 -3.78 36.37
C VAL A 1082 19.09 -5.17 35.86
N THR A 1083 19.22 -6.15 36.76
CA THR A 1083 19.52 -7.57 36.41
C THR A 1083 18.63 -8.53 37.18
N LEU A 1084 18.98 -8.91 38.41
CA LEU A 1084 18.28 -9.97 39.16
C LEU A 1084 16.88 -9.55 39.64
N ASN A 1085 16.69 -8.31 40.05
CA ASN A 1085 15.42 -7.85 40.60
C ASN A 1085 14.30 -7.72 39.55
N PRO A 1086 14.52 -7.13 38.35
CA PRO A 1086 13.51 -7.21 37.28
C PRO A 1086 13.24 -8.64 36.83
N ALA A 1087 14.25 -9.54 36.81
CA ALA A 1087 14.01 -10.97 36.54
C ALA A 1087 13.05 -11.60 37.57
N LYS A 1088 13.21 -11.31 38.87
CA LYS A 1088 12.32 -11.77 39.94
C LYS A 1088 10.91 -11.18 39.81
N GLN A 1089 10.81 -9.89 39.51
CA GLN A 1089 9.53 -9.20 39.28
C GLN A 1089 8.71 -9.88 38.18
N LEU A 1090 9.37 -10.23 37.07
CA LEU A 1090 8.78 -10.95 35.91
C LEU A 1090 8.70 -12.47 36.10
N ARG A 1091 9.18 -13.00 37.24
CA ARG A 1091 9.24 -14.45 37.58
C ARG A 1091 10.05 -15.31 36.59
N ILE A 1092 11.01 -14.68 35.89
CA ILE A 1092 11.95 -15.32 34.96
C ILE A 1092 13.37 -15.47 35.57
N ASP A 1093 13.53 -15.24 36.87
CA ASP A 1093 14.81 -15.32 37.59
C ASP A 1093 15.42 -16.72 37.62
N LYS A 1094 14.65 -17.76 37.34
CA LYS A 1094 15.17 -19.11 37.08
C LYS A 1094 15.95 -19.23 35.76
N ARG A 1095 15.73 -18.30 34.83
CA ARG A 1095 16.36 -18.27 33.49
C ARG A 1095 17.41 -17.18 33.34
N VAL A 1096 17.20 -15.98 33.90
CA VAL A 1096 18.04 -14.79 33.63
C VAL A 1096 18.31 -13.96 34.89
N GLY A 1097 19.05 -12.85 34.75
CA GLY A 1097 19.29 -11.85 35.80
C GLY A 1097 20.49 -12.11 36.72
N SER A 1098 21.14 -13.27 36.61
CA SER A 1098 22.41 -13.57 37.30
C SER A 1098 23.23 -14.60 36.52
N LEU A 1099 24.56 -14.59 36.72
CA LEU A 1099 25.49 -15.54 36.11
C LEU A 1099 25.64 -16.78 37.00
N GLU A 1100 24.62 -17.64 36.98
CA GLU A 1100 24.55 -18.87 37.78
C GLU A 1100 24.38 -20.11 36.88
N VAL A 1101 24.92 -21.26 37.30
CA VAL A 1101 24.89 -22.50 36.52
C VAL A 1101 23.46 -22.95 36.23
N GLY A 1102 23.18 -23.29 34.97
CA GLY A 1102 21.87 -23.72 34.47
C GLY A 1102 20.97 -22.58 33.95
N LYS A 1103 21.30 -21.32 34.23
CA LYS A 1103 20.63 -20.15 33.65
C LYS A 1103 21.01 -19.96 32.17
N ASP A 1104 20.25 -19.15 31.47
CA ASP A 1104 20.50 -18.79 30.07
C ASP A 1104 21.83 -18.03 29.96
N GLY A 1105 22.56 -18.26 28.88
CA GLY A 1105 23.85 -17.63 28.57
C GLY A 1105 23.72 -16.17 28.13
N ASP A 1106 23.04 -15.36 28.93
CA ASP A 1106 22.71 -13.96 28.68
C ASP A 1106 23.66 -13.07 29.49
N PHE A 1107 24.64 -12.45 28.82
CA PHE A 1107 25.72 -11.70 29.48
C PHE A 1107 26.24 -10.53 28.65
N VAL A 1108 26.88 -9.58 29.31
CA VAL A 1108 27.52 -8.41 28.69
C VAL A 1108 28.99 -8.36 29.07
N ILE A 1109 29.87 -8.13 28.09
CA ILE A 1109 31.28 -7.82 28.32
C ILE A 1109 31.42 -6.29 28.26
N TRP A 1110 31.95 -5.67 29.31
CA TRP A 1110 32.12 -4.23 29.45
C TRP A 1110 33.59 -3.81 29.34
N SER A 1111 33.82 -2.62 28.78
CA SER A 1111 35.15 -2.05 28.62
C SER A 1111 35.85 -1.68 29.94
N GLY A 1112 35.10 -1.60 31.04
CA GLY A 1112 35.53 -1.21 32.39
C GLY A 1112 34.41 -1.52 33.39
N ASP A 1113 34.43 -0.88 34.56
CA ASP A 1113 33.39 -1.07 35.59
C ASP A 1113 31.98 -0.77 35.03
N PRO A 1114 31.00 -1.69 35.11
CA PRO A 1114 29.70 -1.52 34.46
C PRO A 1114 28.89 -0.32 34.98
N LEU A 1115 29.14 0.16 36.20
CA LEU A 1115 28.45 1.32 36.78
C LEU A 1115 29.17 2.65 36.50
N SER A 1116 30.29 2.63 35.74
CA SER A 1116 30.98 3.85 35.31
C SER A 1116 30.30 4.46 34.07
N SER A 1117 30.12 5.78 34.08
CA SER A 1117 29.64 6.54 32.90
C SER A 1117 30.60 6.52 31.71
N PHE A 1118 31.87 6.14 31.92
CA PHE A 1118 32.87 5.97 30.86
C PHE A 1118 32.88 4.56 30.26
N SER A 1119 32.20 3.60 30.88
CA SER A 1119 32.14 2.22 30.38
C SER A 1119 31.11 2.07 29.28
N VAL A 1120 31.43 1.22 28.31
CA VAL A 1120 30.53 0.81 27.23
C VAL A 1120 30.54 -0.70 27.10
N ALA A 1121 29.44 -1.26 26.58
CA ALA A 1121 29.43 -2.67 26.20
C ALA A 1121 30.43 -2.88 25.04
N ASP A 1122 31.34 -3.83 25.21
CA ASP A 1122 32.16 -4.36 24.12
C ASP A 1122 31.38 -5.42 23.33
N SER A 1123 30.61 -6.28 24.00
CA SER A 1123 29.66 -7.20 23.35
C SER A 1123 28.51 -7.63 24.27
N THR A 1124 27.37 -7.97 23.68
CA THR A 1124 26.14 -8.40 24.36
C THR A 1124 25.65 -9.72 23.76
N TRP A 1125 25.42 -10.69 24.65
CA TRP A 1125 25.17 -12.08 24.32
C TRP A 1125 23.83 -12.52 24.88
N ILE A 1126 23.09 -13.32 24.11
CA ILE A 1126 21.82 -13.94 24.51
C ILE A 1126 21.91 -15.41 24.15
N GLU A 1127 21.70 -16.30 25.11
CA GLU A 1127 21.77 -17.77 24.93
C GLU A 1127 23.07 -18.21 24.22
N GLY A 1128 24.20 -17.57 24.54
CA GLY A 1128 25.50 -17.86 23.92
C GLY A 1128 25.64 -17.43 22.45
N ALA A 1129 24.68 -16.67 21.90
CA ALA A 1129 24.81 -16.00 20.60
C ALA A 1129 25.15 -14.52 20.78
N CYS A 1130 26.11 -14.01 20.02
CA CYS A 1130 26.48 -12.59 20.04
C CYS A 1130 25.52 -11.78 19.17
N TYR A 1131 24.68 -10.95 19.78
CA TYR A 1131 23.74 -10.06 19.06
C TYR A 1131 24.28 -8.63 18.92
N TYR A 1132 25.25 -8.23 19.73
CA TYR A 1132 26.00 -6.99 19.57
C TYR A 1132 27.48 -7.22 19.86
N ASP A 1133 28.34 -6.70 19.00
CA ASP A 1133 29.78 -6.58 19.22
C ASP A 1133 30.26 -5.22 18.67
N ARG A 1134 31.04 -4.49 19.46
CA ARG A 1134 31.44 -3.11 19.18
C ARG A 1134 32.50 -2.98 18.07
N ALA A 1135 33.21 -4.06 17.73
CA ALA A 1135 34.11 -4.08 16.57
C ALA A 1135 33.32 -4.36 15.29
N ASN A 1136 32.42 -5.35 15.32
CA ASN A 1136 31.53 -5.67 14.20
C ASN A 1136 30.56 -4.53 13.90
N GLU A 1137 30.02 -3.84 14.91
CA GLU A 1137 29.14 -2.68 14.73
C GLU A 1137 29.80 -1.58 13.89
N ARG A 1138 31.11 -1.35 14.05
CA ARG A 1138 31.85 -0.38 13.20
C ARG A 1138 31.90 -0.83 11.74
N VAL A 1139 32.10 -2.12 11.49
CA VAL A 1139 32.10 -2.70 10.13
C VAL A 1139 30.71 -2.57 9.50
N LEU A 1140 29.64 -2.87 10.25
CA LEU A 1140 28.26 -2.69 9.82
C LEU A 1140 27.97 -1.21 9.54
N ARG A 1141 28.33 -0.29 10.44
CA ARG A 1141 28.16 1.16 10.26
C ARG A 1141 28.86 1.66 8.99
N GLU A 1142 30.08 1.19 8.72
CA GLU A 1142 30.80 1.53 7.49
C GLU A 1142 30.15 0.97 6.23
N ARG A 1143 29.64 -0.27 6.27
CA ARG A 1143 28.84 -0.88 5.19
C ARG A 1143 27.60 -0.04 4.92
N ASP A 1144 26.86 0.28 5.97
CA ASP A 1144 25.57 0.96 5.91
C ASP A 1144 25.71 2.40 5.40
N LEU A 1145 26.75 3.13 5.82
CA LEU A 1145 27.07 4.46 5.28
C LEU A 1145 27.42 4.42 3.78
N LYS A 1146 28.20 3.42 3.33
CA LYS A 1146 28.54 3.23 1.91
C LYS A 1146 27.31 2.84 1.07
N LEU A 1147 26.47 1.97 1.61
CA LEU A 1147 25.22 1.53 1.00
C LEU A 1147 24.23 2.70 0.86
N ARG A 1148 24.01 3.46 1.95
CA ARG A 1148 23.17 4.65 1.98
C ARG A 1148 23.61 5.67 0.95
N ALA A 1149 24.90 6.00 0.88
CA ALA A 1149 25.44 6.94 -0.10
C ALA A 1149 25.12 6.52 -1.55
N ARG A 1150 25.30 5.24 -1.89
CA ARG A 1150 25.00 4.71 -3.23
C ARG A 1150 23.50 4.68 -3.53
N LEU A 1151 22.64 4.43 -2.53
CA LEU A 1151 21.19 4.50 -2.69
C LEU A 1151 20.70 5.95 -2.88
N LEU A 1152 21.31 6.93 -2.20
CA LEU A 1152 21.05 8.35 -2.44
C LEU A 1152 21.40 8.76 -3.88
N GLU A 1153 22.55 8.32 -4.40
CA GLU A 1153 22.94 8.58 -5.80
C GLU A 1153 21.89 8.06 -6.79
N LEU A 1154 21.35 6.86 -6.55
CA LEU A 1154 20.25 6.32 -7.36
C LEU A 1154 18.96 7.11 -7.21
N ALA A 1155 18.58 7.49 -5.99
CA ALA A 1155 17.37 8.27 -5.71
C ALA A 1155 17.43 9.66 -6.37
N VAL A 1156 18.59 10.33 -6.32
CA VAL A 1156 18.82 11.59 -7.03
C VAL A 1156 18.70 11.39 -8.55
N ALA A 1157 19.38 10.39 -9.11
CA ALA A 1157 19.34 10.13 -10.56
C ALA A 1157 17.95 9.75 -11.09
N GLU A 1158 17.10 9.08 -10.31
CA GLU A 1158 15.69 8.83 -10.65
C GLU A 1158 14.82 10.09 -10.45
N GLY A 1159 15.10 10.88 -9.40
CA GLY A 1159 14.44 12.15 -9.13
C GLY A 1159 14.67 13.22 -10.22
N GLU A 1160 15.87 13.30 -10.77
CA GLU A 1160 16.22 14.17 -11.90
C GLU A 1160 15.50 13.73 -13.18
N LYS A 1161 15.55 12.43 -13.53
CA LYS A 1161 14.85 11.87 -14.71
C LYS A 1161 13.34 12.07 -14.66
N SER A 1162 12.75 12.04 -13.47
CA SER A 1162 11.31 12.26 -13.27
C SER A 1162 10.92 13.73 -13.09
N GLY A 1163 11.89 14.67 -13.10
CA GLY A 1163 11.66 16.10 -12.89
C GLY A 1163 11.25 16.49 -11.47
N ASN A 1164 11.26 15.53 -10.53
CA ASN A 1164 10.92 15.74 -9.12
C ASN A 1164 12.04 16.46 -8.35
N ILE A 1165 13.29 16.26 -8.75
CA ILE A 1165 14.45 17.00 -8.26
C ILE A 1165 14.89 17.97 -9.35
N LYS A 1166 14.82 19.27 -9.07
CA LYS A 1166 15.35 20.31 -9.96
C LYS A 1166 16.83 20.47 -9.67
N THR A 1167 17.69 20.17 -10.64
CA THR A 1167 19.09 20.58 -10.62
C THR A 1167 19.17 22.09 -10.49
N VAL A 1168 19.72 22.59 -9.38
CA VAL A 1168 20.11 24.00 -9.28
C VAL A 1168 21.27 24.20 -10.25
N GLU A 1169 21.08 24.99 -11.31
CA GLU A 1169 22.21 25.39 -12.15
C GLU A 1169 23.23 26.11 -11.25
N PRO A 1170 24.53 25.72 -11.29
CA PRO A 1170 25.55 26.47 -10.57
C PRO A 1170 25.54 27.90 -11.10
N ALA A 1171 25.35 28.86 -10.19
CA ALA A 1171 25.29 30.27 -10.55
C ALA A 1171 26.52 30.64 -11.39
N LYS A 1172 26.30 31.38 -12.49
CA LYS A 1172 27.38 31.86 -13.37
C LYS A 1172 28.25 32.85 -12.60
N VAL A 1173 29.30 32.34 -11.94
CA VAL A 1173 30.34 33.17 -11.32
C VAL A 1173 31.20 33.78 -12.42
N ASP A 1174 31.40 35.09 -12.32
CA ASP A 1174 32.19 35.89 -13.27
C ASP A 1174 33.66 35.40 -13.28
N PRO A 1175 34.28 35.07 -14.43
CA PRO A 1175 35.61 34.44 -14.48
C PRO A 1175 36.78 35.32 -13.99
N ALA A 1176 36.51 36.53 -13.52
CA ALA A 1176 37.50 37.56 -13.22
C ALA A 1176 37.70 37.81 -11.71
N LYS A 1177 37.78 36.74 -10.90
CA LYS A 1177 38.54 36.73 -9.63
C LYS A 1177 38.85 35.33 -9.10
N ASP A 1178 40.08 35.22 -8.59
CA ASP A 1178 40.61 34.22 -7.67
C ASP A 1178 40.89 32.78 -8.16
N VAL A 1179 41.77 32.15 -7.36
CA VAL A 1179 42.64 31.04 -7.72
C VAL A 1179 41.88 29.71 -7.75
N LYS A 1180 42.11 28.88 -8.78
CA LYS A 1180 41.62 27.49 -8.84
C LYS A 1180 42.13 26.66 -7.64
N PRO A 1181 41.24 26.11 -6.78
CA PRO A 1181 41.52 24.85 -6.11
C PRO A 1181 41.33 23.70 -7.11
N ALA A 1182 42.04 22.60 -6.92
CA ALA A 1182 41.76 21.38 -7.68
C ALA A 1182 40.37 20.83 -7.31
N ALA A 1183 39.66 20.26 -8.30
CA ALA A 1183 38.36 19.64 -8.06
C ALA A 1183 38.51 18.38 -7.20
N VAL A 1184 38.25 18.51 -5.91
CA VAL A 1184 38.07 17.38 -4.98
C VAL A 1184 36.58 17.03 -4.95
N PRO A 1185 36.18 15.75 -4.97
CA PRO A 1185 34.78 15.36 -4.79
C PRO A 1185 34.27 15.86 -3.44
N THR A 1186 33.27 16.74 -3.44
CA THR A 1186 32.70 17.28 -2.19
C THR A 1186 31.93 16.20 -1.45
N THR A 1187 32.56 15.64 -0.42
CA THR A 1187 31.96 14.64 0.45
C THR A 1187 30.70 15.16 1.13
N LEU A 1188 29.82 14.26 1.57
CA LEU A 1188 28.60 14.60 2.32
C LEU A 1188 28.91 15.53 3.50
N LEU A 1189 29.98 15.24 4.25
CA LEU A 1189 30.43 16.05 5.38
C LEU A 1189 30.75 17.50 4.96
N THR A 1190 31.40 17.70 3.82
CA THR A 1190 31.70 19.05 3.29
C THR A 1190 30.40 19.83 3.02
N ARG A 1191 29.43 19.21 2.34
CA ARG A 1191 28.14 19.85 2.03
C ARG A 1191 27.33 20.16 3.29
N MET A 1192 27.34 19.25 4.28
CA MET A 1192 26.68 19.48 5.57
C MET A 1192 27.32 20.64 6.34
N LEU A 1193 28.66 20.75 6.31
CA LEU A 1193 29.38 21.86 6.94
C LEU A 1193 29.10 23.19 6.23
N ASP A 1194 29.09 23.23 4.89
CA ASP A 1194 28.76 24.43 4.11
C ASP A 1194 27.34 24.94 4.40
N VAL A 1195 26.34 24.06 4.42
CA VAL A 1195 24.94 24.43 4.75
C VAL A 1195 24.81 24.91 6.20
N ARG A 1196 25.50 24.27 7.15
CA ARG A 1196 25.54 24.72 8.56
C ARG A 1196 26.26 26.06 8.71
N ARG A 1197 27.29 26.32 7.90
CA ARG A 1197 28.02 27.59 7.82
C ARG A 1197 27.13 28.70 7.28
N GLU A 1198 26.40 28.48 6.19
CA GLU A 1198 25.42 29.46 5.68
C GLU A 1198 24.32 29.77 6.68
N ALA A 1199 23.77 28.75 7.36
CA ALA A 1199 22.76 28.95 8.40
C ALA A 1199 23.28 29.79 9.58
N LEU A 1200 24.54 29.59 10.00
CA LEU A 1200 25.18 30.39 11.04
C LEU A 1200 25.40 31.85 10.57
N VAL A 1201 25.92 32.02 9.35
CA VAL A 1201 26.14 33.34 8.73
C VAL A 1201 24.83 34.12 8.55
N ASP A 1202 23.72 33.45 8.22
CA ASP A 1202 22.40 34.09 8.12
C ASP A 1202 21.87 34.53 9.49
N GLN A 1203 22.12 33.78 10.57
CA GLN A 1203 21.79 34.25 11.93
C GLN A 1203 22.60 35.51 12.32
N VAL A 1204 23.89 35.57 11.98
CA VAL A 1204 24.73 36.76 12.19
C VAL A 1204 24.22 37.94 11.36
N ARG A 1205 23.87 37.73 10.09
CA ARG A 1205 23.26 38.76 9.22
C ARG A 1205 21.93 39.30 9.75
N ARG A 1206 21.17 38.48 10.49
CA ARG A 1206 19.94 38.87 11.19
C ARG A 1206 20.18 39.55 12.53
N GLY A 1207 21.43 39.87 12.88
CA GLY A 1207 21.81 40.63 14.07
C GLY A 1207 21.95 39.81 15.35
N ARG A 1208 22.06 38.47 15.25
CA ARG A 1208 22.42 37.63 16.41
C ARG A 1208 23.93 37.71 16.64
N ASP A 1209 24.33 38.06 17.86
CA ASP A 1209 25.72 38.24 18.26
C ASP A 1209 26.47 36.88 18.31
N PRO A 1210 27.56 36.68 17.53
CA PRO A 1210 28.34 35.44 17.54
C PRO A 1210 28.85 35.02 18.92
N ASP A 1211 29.22 35.99 19.78
CA ASP A 1211 29.79 35.71 21.11
C ASP A 1211 28.72 35.20 22.10
N THR A 1212 27.44 35.23 21.72
CA THR A 1212 26.31 34.72 22.51
C THR A 1212 25.80 33.34 22.07
N MET A 1213 26.34 32.77 20.98
CA MET A 1213 25.91 31.47 20.45
C MET A 1213 26.58 30.30 21.18
N GLY A 1214 25.81 29.26 21.50
CA GLY A 1214 26.27 28.09 22.26
C GLY A 1214 26.27 26.76 21.48
N PRO A 1215 26.94 25.71 22.00
CA PRO A 1215 26.84 24.36 21.44
C PRO A 1215 25.40 23.87 21.41
N GLY A 1216 24.85 23.70 20.20
CA GLY A 1216 23.45 23.35 19.98
C GLY A 1216 22.70 24.35 19.09
N ASP A 1217 23.07 25.63 19.09
CA ASP A 1217 22.44 26.66 18.23
C ASP A 1217 22.68 26.40 16.73
N CYS A 1218 23.73 25.63 16.39
CA CYS A 1218 23.96 25.11 15.04
C CYS A 1218 23.11 23.88 14.65
N GLY A 1219 22.12 23.46 15.46
CA GLY A 1219 21.37 22.20 15.25
C GLY A 1219 22.21 20.93 15.40
N CYS A 1220 23.40 21.10 15.96
CA CYS A 1220 24.54 20.18 15.93
C CYS A 1220 24.60 19.20 17.12
N GLY A 1221 23.56 19.16 17.96
CA GLY A 1221 23.40 18.16 19.02
C GLY A 1221 24.49 18.18 20.10
N GLY A 1222 24.60 19.27 20.85
CA GLY A 1222 25.31 19.34 22.16
C GLY A 1222 26.83 19.10 22.20
N SER A 1223 27.45 18.58 21.14
CA SER A 1223 28.90 18.27 21.14
C SER A 1223 29.74 19.54 20.96
N SER A 1224 30.67 19.79 21.89
CA SER A 1224 31.48 21.01 21.93
C SER A 1224 32.65 21.02 20.93
N GLU A 1225 32.99 19.87 20.33
CA GLU A 1225 34.08 19.74 19.36
C GLU A 1225 33.71 20.28 17.97
N GLY A 1226 32.51 19.96 17.46
CA GLY A 1226 32.05 20.54 16.19
C GLY A 1226 31.88 22.07 16.25
N TRP A 1227 31.49 22.59 17.42
CA TRP A 1227 31.38 24.04 17.66
C TRP A 1227 32.73 24.75 17.63
N LYS A 1228 33.77 24.16 18.22
CA LYS A 1228 35.14 24.73 18.20
C LYS A 1228 35.72 24.81 16.80
N ILE A 1229 35.55 23.75 15.98
CA ILE A 1229 36.02 23.73 14.59
C ILE A 1229 35.34 24.83 13.78
N LEU A 1230 34.02 25.00 13.93
CA LEU A 1230 33.27 26.05 13.24
C LEU A 1230 33.71 27.47 13.67
N LEU A 1231 34.07 27.69 14.93
CA LEU A 1231 34.59 28.99 15.40
C LEU A 1231 36.01 29.28 14.89
N GLU A 1232 36.92 28.29 14.88
CA GLU A 1232 38.28 28.45 14.33
C GLU A 1232 38.31 28.68 12.81
N GLU A 1233 37.24 28.33 12.10
CA GLU A 1233 37.04 28.57 10.66
C GLU A 1233 36.10 29.74 10.33
N ALA A 1234 35.41 30.30 11.31
CA ALA A 1234 34.64 31.55 11.18
C ALA A 1234 35.44 32.79 11.60
N GLY A 1235 36.51 32.61 12.39
CA GLY A 1235 37.49 33.66 12.72
C GLY A 1235 38.59 33.87 11.66
N LYS A 1236 38.46 33.27 10.47
CA LYS A 1236 39.36 33.39 9.31
C LYS A 1236 38.58 33.89 8.09
#